data_AF-A0AAW0AUM0-F1
#
_entry.id   AF-A0AAW0AUM0-F1
#
_cell.length_a   1.000
_cell.length_b   1.000
_cell.length_c   1.000
_cell.angle_alpha   90.00
_cell.angle_beta   90.00
_cell.angle_gamma   90.00
#
_symmetry.space_group_name_H-M   'P 1'
#
loop_
_entity.id
_entity.type
_entity.pdbx_description
1 polymer ?
#
loop_
_entity_poly.entity_id
_entity_poly.type
_entity_poly.pdbx_seq_one_letter_code
_entity_poly.pdbx_strand_id
1 'polypeptide(L)'
;MSFSKPSFAKATYTLFDDIKITFTDSGAPSHSNDGYVTLIILHGAGFVSAGFERLQTLAPANKIRIVTLNRRGYQGSTPYTEEEMNGFRAGTKESLGKMMLVLVGFLKTFVEKERIEKISNRDGERRGGIALMGWSIGVLTALSLFDLDQDEDNETYLFLEEYLRDFIVYDPPYLSFGYPLQPAFTSPPAYLPWKDQNLVTPQSVANKFLYWATSSYMHDHSTISPVSLDGYDFRDRTDECFVDSWNAEEIDKYFESGSNGLAADIAMFYTLSSHLRECTEKALFRVHSNYTSNSSVFLPNLKFSYLYAPHGPWITVWAFLETKRLCAEAIGADVARNRISFVEMKGANHCRYGFKGTPFKLRFNASHHDMPSQSTYTLCGDIKITFTDSGAPLNSNGDYVTVVIVHGVGFVATGFEQLQSLASSNNIRIVALNRRGYQGSTPYTEEELNGFHSGTESSLRGIMLYLIDFVKTLVQNEAIPRISREGNGLRGGIALMGWSIGVLTTMSIFTLNPDNDREIYAFLGEYLRDFIIYDPPYMSFGYPLHQAFTSPLAYIPWTDPKLTTPESQANQFLRWATSSYSHETQTISPTSIDGFDFRKETDECFVDSWDGADTKRFYEPDTSGLAADVGMFYTLSSHLLNCTKKALYGTQKKTKTHFFRS
;
A
#
# COMPACT_ATOMS: atom_id res chain seq x y z
N MET A 1 11.80 -30.58 -10.89
CA MET A 1 12.52 -29.83 -11.95
C MET A 1 13.31 -28.75 -11.26
N SER A 2 14.65 -28.76 -11.34
CA SER A 2 15.49 -27.74 -10.71
C SER A 2 15.37 -26.43 -11.49
N PHE A 3 14.85 -25.38 -10.85
CA PHE A 3 14.93 -24.04 -11.41
C PHE A 3 16.41 -23.61 -11.47
N SER A 4 16.95 -23.47 -12.67
CA SER A 4 18.26 -22.83 -12.88
C SER A 4 18.20 -21.42 -12.31
N LYS A 5 19.17 -21.04 -11.47
CA LYS A 5 19.26 -19.67 -10.93
C LYS A 5 19.29 -18.67 -12.09
N PRO A 6 18.44 -17.62 -12.09
CA PRO A 6 18.56 -16.55 -13.08
C PRO A 6 19.95 -15.92 -12.96
N SER A 7 20.67 -15.83 -14.07
CA SER A 7 21.99 -15.19 -14.15
C SER A 7 21.77 -13.74 -14.59
N PHE A 8 21.94 -12.78 -13.69
CA PHE A 8 21.92 -11.36 -14.02
C PHE A 8 23.20 -10.96 -14.78
N ALA A 9 23.08 -10.02 -15.71
CA ALA A 9 24.25 -9.53 -16.44
C ALA A 9 25.03 -8.56 -15.54
N LYS A 10 26.26 -8.93 -15.17
CA LYS A 10 27.21 -8.01 -14.54
C LYS A 10 27.96 -7.26 -15.63
N ALA A 11 27.96 -5.94 -15.56
CA ALA A 11 28.63 -5.08 -16.52
C ALA A 11 29.38 -3.94 -15.82
N THR A 12 30.31 -3.34 -16.55
CA THR A 12 31.08 -2.19 -16.09
C THR A 12 31.11 -1.16 -17.21
N TYR A 13 30.76 0.07 -16.89
CA TYR A 13 30.95 1.19 -17.80
C TYR A 13 32.12 2.04 -17.34
N THR A 14 32.98 2.40 -18.29
CA THR A 14 33.95 3.49 -18.14
C THR A 14 33.25 4.79 -18.54
N LEU A 15 33.30 5.77 -17.64
CA LEU A 15 32.78 7.12 -17.80
C LEU A 15 33.94 8.06 -18.18
N PHE A 16 33.80 9.37 -17.91
CA PHE A 16 34.90 10.32 -18.00
C PHE A 16 36.00 10.02 -16.95
N ASP A 17 37.20 10.55 -17.18
CA ASP A 17 38.39 10.38 -16.32
C ASP A 17 38.71 8.91 -15.95
N ASP A 18 38.39 7.99 -16.87
CA ASP A 18 38.54 6.54 -16.67
C ASP A 18 37.80 5.98 -15.43
N ILE A 19 36.80 6.71 -14.91
CA ILE A 19 35.98 6.27 -13.79
C ILE A 19 35.11 5.09 -14.23
N LYS A 20 35.24 3.95 -13.56
CA LYS A 20 34.49 2.74 -13.84
C LYS A 20 33.39 2.55 -12.82
N ILE A 21 32.17 2.29 -13.29
CA ILE A 21 31.03 1.92 -12.46
C ILE A 21 30.56 0.53 -12.85
N THR A 22 30.60 -0.39 -11.89
CA THR A 22 30.09 -1.76 -12.04
C THR A 22 28.65 -1.83 -11.56
N PHE A 23 27.83 -2.59 -12.27
CA PHE A 23 26.42 -2.79 -11.94
C PHE A 23 25.97 -4.18 -12.36
N THR A 24 24.83 -4.62 -11.81
CA THR A 24 24.08 -5.77 -12.34
C THR A 24 22.78 -5.28 -12.96
N ASP A 25 22.35 -5.98 -13.99
CA ASP A 25 21.17 -5.65 -14.77
C ASP A 25 20.29 -6.88 -14.96
N SER A 26 18.99 -6.72 -14.68
CA SER A 26 17.98 -7.75 -14.94
C SER A 26 17.73 -7.97 -16.43
N GLY A 27 18.15 -7.01 -17.27
CA GLY A 27 17.79 -6.93 -18.67
C GLY A 27 16.40 -6.33 -18.89
N ALA A 28 16.13 -5.91 -20.13
CA ALA A 28 14.80 -5.45 -20.53
C ALA A 28 13.80 -6.62 -20.45
N PRO A 29 12.57 -6.41 -19.92
CA PRO A 29 11.54 -7.44 -19.88
C PRO A 29 11.18 -7.96 -21.29
N SER A 30 11.14 -9.28 -21.46
CA SER A 30 10.68 -9.90 -22.71
C SER A 30 9.21 -9.56 -22.98
N HIS A 31 8.86 -9.23 -24.24
CA HIS A 31 7.51 -8.87 -24.71
C HIS A 31 6.96 -7.50 -24.29
N SER A 32 7.80 -6.53 -23.94
CA SER A 32 7.35 -5.16 -23.65
C SER A 32 7.05 -4.36 -24.93
N ASN A 33 6.10 -4.80 -25.77
CA ASN A 33 5.59 -3.96 -26.87
C ASN A 33 4.90 -2.69 -26.36
N ASP A 34 4.57 -2.65 -25.06
CA ASP A 34 3.96 -1.51 -24.37
C ASP A 34 4.97 -0.57 -23.70
N GLY A 35 6.28 -0.84 -23.77
CA GLY A 35 7.32 -0.13 -23.02
C GLY A 35 7.51 -0.64 -21.58
N TYR A 36 8.60 -0.24 -20.93
CA TYR A 36 8.95 -0.63 -19.55
C TYR A 36 9.59 0.54 -18.79
N VAL A 37 9.65 0.45 -17.46
CA VAL A 37 10.38 1.41 -16.61
C VAL A 37 11.73 0.82 -16.22
N THR A 38 12.78 1.63 -16.26
CA THR A 38 14.10 1.25 -15.71
C THR A 38 14.22 1.79 -14.29
N LEU A 39 14.27 0.92 -13.29
CA LEU A 39 14.62 1.28 -11.92
C LEU A 39 16.14 1.15 -11.74
N ILE A 40 16.80 2.27 -11.41
CA ILE A 40 18.21 2.33 -11.05
C ILE A 40 18.33 2.48 -9.53
N ILE A 41 19.07 1.59 -8.89
CA ILE A 41 19.19 1.49 -7.43
C ILE A 41 20.61 1.83 -6.97
N LEU A 42 20.70 2.75 -6.00
CA LEU A 42 21.91 3.13 -5.27
C LEU A 42 21.83 2.55 -3.84
N HIS A 43 22.76 1.64 -3.50
CA HIS A 43 22.79 0.97 -2.20
C HIS A 43 23.28 1.88 -1.05
N GLY A 44 23.00 1.45 0.19
CA GLY A 44 23.43 2.11 1.42
C GLY A 44 24.91 1.93 1.77
N ALA A 45 25.30 2.43 2.94
CA ALA A 45 26.68 2.37 3.41
C ALA A 45 27.11 0.92 3.70
N GLY A 46 28.27 0.50 3.22
CA GLY A 46 28.84 -0.83 3.43
C GLY A 46 28.15 -1.94 2.63
N PHE A 47 26.87 -1.82 2.30
CA PHE A 47 26.17 -2.77 1.44
C PHE A 47 26.57 -2.64 -0.03
N VAL A 48 26.19 -3.61 -0.87
CA VAL A 48 26.53 -3.65 -2.30
C VAL A 48 25.33 -4.05 -3.18
N SER A 49 25.45 -3.89 -4.50
CA SER A 49 24.40 -4.23 -5.48
C SER A 49 23.83 -5.65 -5.34
N ALA A 50 24.66 -6.62 -4.95
CA ALA A 50 24.24 -8.01 -4.75
C ALA A 50 23.08 -8.15 -3.75
N GLY A 51 22.93 -7.19 -2.83
CA GLY A 51 21.82 -7.14 -1.89
C GLY A 51 20.44 -6.92 -2.50
N PHE A 52 20.36 -6.63 -3.80
CA PHE A 52 19.11 -6.42 -4.53
C PHE A 52 18.87 -7.50 -5.61
N GLU A 53 19.66 -8.58 -5.65
CA GLU A 53 19.48 -9.68 -6.62
C GLU A 53 18.06 -10.27 -6.57
N ARG A 54 17.49 -10.41 -5.37
CA ARG A 54 16.12 -10.93 -5.22
C ARG A 54 15.11 -9.99 -5.88
N LEU A 55 15.29 -8.69 -5.73
CA LEU A 55 14.45 -7.71 -6.38
C LEU A 55 14.57 -7.83 -7.91
N GLN A 56 15.78 -8.01 -8.45
CA GLN A 56 15.98 -8.27 -9.88
C GLN A 56 15.24 -9.52 -10.39
N THR A 57 15.09 -10.59 -9.57
CA THR A 57 14.30 -11.77 -9.98
C THR A 57 12.81 -11.47 -10.22
N LEU A 58 12.29 -10.42 -9.58
CA LEU A 58 10.87 -10.04 -9.66
C LEU A 58 10.60 -9.03 -10.77
N ALA A 59 11.65 -8.43 -11.34
CA ALA A 59 11.54 -7.31 -12.26
C ALA A 59 10.75 -7.64 -13.55
N PRO A 60 10.99 -8.78 -14.25
CA PRO A 60 10.30 -9.07 -15.50
C PRO A 60 8.79 -9.21 -15.34
N ALA A 61 8.34 -9.85 -14.26
CA ALA A 61 6.91 -10.05 -13.97
C ALA A 61 6.16 -8.73 -13.72
N ASN A 62 6.88 -7.65 -13.43
CA ASN A 62 6.31 -6.33 -13.13
C ASN A 62 6.52 -5.31 -14.26
N LYS A 63 6.99 -5.74 -15.45
CA LYS A 63 7.36 -4.85 -16.58
C LYS A 63 8.42 -3.81 -16.21
N ILE A 64 9.40 -4.20 -15.41
CA ILE A 64 10.46 -3.32 -14.93
C ILE A 64 11.82 -3.92 -15.23
N ARG A 65 12.77 -3.09 -15.63
CA ARG A 65 14.20 -3.41 -15.69
C ARG A 65 14.85 -2.87 -14.42
N ILE A 66 15.56 -3.70 -13.66
CA ILE A 66 16.21 -3.29 -12.42
C ILE A 66 17.72 -3.34 -12.61
N VAL A 67 18.34 -2.18 -12.40
CA VAL A 67 19.77 -1.96 -12.51
C VAL A 67 20.28 -1.55 -11.14
N THR A 68 21.21 -2.31 -10.57
CA THR A 68 21.74 -2.03 -9.23
C THR A 68 23.23 -1.75 -9.34
N LEU A 69 23.63 -0.54 -8.98
CA LEU A 69 25.01 -0.08 -9.11
C LEU A 69 25.79 -0.44 -7.87
N ASN A 70 27.04 -0.86 -8.03
CA ASN A 70 28.04 -0.62 -7.01
C ASN A 70 28.51 0.82 -7.15
N ARG A 71 28.22 1.64 -6.14
CA ARG A 71 28.65 3.05 -6.13
C ARG A 71 30.18 3.12 -6.23
N ARG A 72 30.70 4.29 -6.61
CA ARG A 72 32.15 4.53 -6.63
C ARG A 72 32.75 4.22 -5.25
N GLY A 73 33.95 3.65 -5.22
CA GLY A 73 34.57 3.17 -3.97
C GLY A 73 34.19 1.76 -3.51
N TYR A 74 33.16 1.13 -4.10
CA TYR A 74 32.73 -0.25 -3.80
C TYR A 74 33.21 -1.26 -4.86
N GLN A 75 33.11 -2.56 -4.59
CA GLN A 75 33.70 -3.59 -5.46
C GLN A 75 33.39 -3.43 -6.95
N GLY A 76 34.43 -3.59 -7.76
CA GLY A 76 34.37 -3.50 -9.21
C GLY A 76 34.23 -2.09 -9.76
N SER A 77 33.90 -1.09 -8.93
CA SER A 77 33.90 0.32 -9.32
C SER A 77 35.22 0.98 -8.95
N THR A 78 35.57 2.09 -9.61
CA THR A 78 36.82 2.82 -9.36
C THR A 78 36.84 3.36 -7.91
N PRO A 79 37.95 3.23 -7.17
CA PRO A 79 38.08 3.85 -5.85
C PRO A 79 38.14 5.39 -5.94
N TYR A 80 37.79 6.06 -4.85
CA TYR A 80 38.11 7.46 -4.65
C TYR A 80 39.61 7.66 -4.41
N THR A 81 40.15 8.73 -4.97
CA THR A 81 41.54 9.14 -4.72
C THR A 81 41.65 9.81 -3.35
N GLU A 82 42.87 9.91 -2.82
CA GLU A 82 43.10 10.59 -1.54
C GLU A 82 42.69 12.06 -1.58
N GLU A 83 42.86 12.74 -2.72
CA GLU A 83 42.41 14.12 -2.93
C GLU A 83 40.88 14.24 -2.77
N GLU A 84 40.12 13.33 -3.37
CA GLU A 84 38.67 13.32 -3.25
C GLU A 84 38.21 12.96 -1.84
N MET A 85 38.90 12.02 -1.20
CA MET A 85 38.66 11.69 0.22
C MET A 85 38.90 12.90 1.12
N ASN A 86 39.94 13.68 0.87
CA ASN A 86 40.18 14.94 1.58
C ASN A 86 39.08 15.96 1.32
N GLY A 87 38.57 16.03 0.08
CA GLY A 87 37.39 16.83 -0.27
C GLY A 87 36.15 16.43 0.56
N PHE A 88 35.86 15.13 0.68
CA PHE A 88 34.75 14.65 1.52
C PHE A 88 34.95 14.96 3.01
N ARG A 89 36.17 14.81 3.54
CA ARG A 89 36.48 15.18 4.94
C ARG A 89 36.37 16.69 5.18
N ALA A 90 36.69 17.50 4.18
CA ALA A 90 36.56 18.94 4.24
C ALA A 90 35.13 19.44 3.96
N GLY A 91 34.27 18.59 3.38
CA GLY A 91 32.87 18.93 3.08
C GLY A 91 32.73 19.90 1.92
N THR A 92 33.62 19.84 0.92
CA THR A 92 33.64 20.85 -0.14
C THR A 92 32.49 20.68 -1.15
N LYS A 93 31.98 21.79 -1.68
CA LYS A 93 30.94 21.77 -2.72
C LYS A 93 31.39 21.03 -3.97
N GLU A 94 32.65 21.17 -4.36
CA GLU A 94 33.24 20.47 -5.51
C GLU A 94 33.16 18.95 -5.36
N SER A 95 33.25 18.45 -4.13
CA SER A 95 33.13 17.01 -3.85
C SER A 95 31.72 16.50 -4.09
N LEU A 96 30.70 17.29 -3.74
CA LEU A 96 29.30 17.00 -4.05
C LEU A 96 29.03 17.08 -5.56
N GLY A 97 29.53 18.13 -6.22
CA GLY A 97 29.41 18.31 -7.66
C GLY A 97 30.06 17.16 -8.45
N LYS A 98 31.25 16.69 -8.05
CA LYS A 98 31.88 15.50 -8.66
C LYS A 98 31.03 14.23 -8.48
N MET A 99 30.38 14.06 -7.32
CA MET A 99 29.47 12.94 -7.10
C MET A 99 28.27 13.00 -8.05
N MET A 100 27.68 14.18 -8.21
CA MET A 100 26.62 14.44 -9.17
C MET A 100 27.05 14.10 -10.60
N LEU A 101 28.22 14.58 -11.04
CA LEU A 101 28.73 14.32 -12.40
C LEU A 101 28.93 12.83 -12.67
N VAL A 102 29.45 12.06 -11.71
CA VAL A 102 29.59 10.60 -11.85
C VAL A 102 28.24 9.93 -12.01
N LEU A 103 27.23 10.31 -11.23
CA LEU A 103 25.88 9.76 -11.34
C LEU A 103 25.25 10.12 -12.70
N VAL A 104 25.29 11.39 -13.11
CA VAL A 104 24.79 11.83 -14.43
C VAL A 104 25.53 11.13 -15.56
N GLY A 105 26.85 11.02 -15.47
CA GLY A 105 27.68 10.32 -16.46
C GLY A 105 27.29 8.86 -16.63
N PHE A 106 27.00 8.16 -15.53
CA PHE A 106 26.44 6.81 -15.59
C PHE A 106 25.06 6.80 -16.26
N LEU A 107 24.14 7.67 -15.86
CA LEU A 107 22.78 7.72 -16.40
C LEU A 107 22.80 7.98 -17.92
N LYS A 108 23.56 8.96 -18.40
CA LYS A 108 23.73 9.26 -19.84
C LYS A 108 24.30 8.06 -20.59
N THR A 109 25.40 7.49 -20.09
CA THR A 109 26.05 6.32 -20.71
C THR A 109 25.10 5.12 -20.79
N PHE A 110 24.30 4.89 -19.74
CA PHE A 110 23.34 3.80 -19.71
C PHE A 110 22.18 4.02 -20.67
N VAL A 111 21.60 5.22 -20.73
CA VAL A 111 20.56 5.59 -21.70
C VAL A 111 21.03 5.35 -23.13
N GLU A 112 22.25 5.79 -23.46
CA GLU A 112 22.82 5.66 -24.80
C GLU A 112 23.09 4.20 -25.19
N LYS A 113 23.81 3.46 -24.33
CA LYS A 113 24.22 2.08 -24.63
C LYS A 113 23.04 1.12 -24.66
N GLU A 114 22.11 1.29 -23.72
CA GLU A 114 20.98 0.38 -23.53
C GLU A 114 19.70 0.85 -24.22
N ARG A 115 19.76 1.99 -24.92
CA ARG A 115 18.67 2.59 -25.69
C ARG A 115 17.39 2.74 -24.86
N ILE A 116 17.54 3.31 -23.68
CA ILE A 116 16.40 3.54 -22.79
C ILE A 116 15.45 4.53 -23.45
N GLU A 117 14.15 4.22 -23.40
CA GLU A 117 13.13 5.08 -23.98
C GLU A 117 12.95 6.34 -23.14
N LYS A 118 12.76 7.49 -23.81
CA LYS A 118 12.32 8.73 -23.16
C LYS A 118 10.98 8.53 -22.47
N ILE A 119 10.71 9.39 -21.49
CA ILE A 119 9.40 9.53 -20.91
C ILE A 119 8.41 9.92 -22.02
N SER A 120 7.32 9.17 -22.13
CA SER A 120 6.22 9.53 -23.03
C SER A 120 4.87 9.31 -22.36
N ASN A 121 3.89 10.12 -22.73
CA ASN A 121 2.50 9.92 -22.34
C ASN A 121 1.75 9.40 -23.56
N ARG A 122 1.38 8.12 -23.56
CA ARG A 122 0.54 7.51 -24.61
C ARG A 122 -0.70 6.93 -23.97
N ASP A 123 -1.86 7.24 -24.52
CA ASP A 123 -3.17 6.74 -24.04
C ASP A 123 -3.43 7.00 -22.54
N GLY A 124 -2.92 8.13 -22.02
CA GLY A 124 -3.05 8.50 -20.60
C GLY A 124 -2.03 7.84 -19.66
N GLU A 125 -1.16 6.95 -20.15
CA GLU A 125 -0.13 6.28 -19.35
C GLU A 125 1.26 6.87 -19.57
N ARG A 126 1.97 7.14 -18.47
CA ARG A 126 3.39 7.55 -18.49
C ARG A 126 4.28 6.32 -18.68
N ARG A 127 4.90 6.19 -19.86
CA ARG A 127 5.75 5.07 -20.29
C ARG A 127 7.21 5.49 -20.41
N GLY A 128 8.11 4.50 -20.46
CA GLY A 128 9.56 4.71 -20.57
C GLY A 128 10.16 5.39 -19.33
N GLY A 129 11.40 5.85 -19.48
CA GLY A 129 12.14 6.59 -18.48
C GLY A 129 12.76 5.76 -17.35
N ILE A 130 13.38 6.49 -16.43
CA ILE A 130 14.18 6.03 -15.30
C ILE A 130 13.49 6.42 -14.00
N ALA A 131 13.25 5.43 -13.15
CA ALA A 131 13.04 5.65 -11.72
C ALA A 131 14.40 5.52 -11.02
N LEU A 132 14.82 6.54 -10.27
CA LEU A 132 16.05 6.50 -9.49
C LEU A 132 15.70 6.29 -8.01
N MET A 133 16.24 5.22 -7.41
CA MET A 133 16.06 4.92 -6.00
C MET A 133 17.39 4.99 -5.25
N GLY A 134 17.46 5.85 -4.24
CA GLY A 134 18.47 5.77 -3.19
C GLY A 134 17.92 4.98 -2.01
N TRP A 135 18.69 4.02 -1.50
CA TRP A 135 18.41 3.39 -0.21
C TRP A 135 19.44 3.83 0.84
N SER A 136 18.99 4.19 2.04
CA SER A 136 19.89 4.63 3.12
C SER A 136 20.78 5.80 2.65
N ILE A 137 22.10 5.75 2.89
CA ILE A 137 23.03 6.77 2.39
C ILE A 137 23.07 6.89 0.86
N GLY A 138 22.59 5.88 0.10
CA GLY A 138 22.45 5.98 -1.35
C GLY A 138 21.53 7.14 -1.78
N VAL A 139 20.65 7.61 -0.89
CA VAL A 139 19.83 8.81 -1.08
C VAL A 139 20.69 10.08 -1.17
N LEU A 140 21.80 10.17 -0.42
CA LEU A 140 22.75 11.28 -0.52
C LEU A 140 23.29 11.39 -1.96
N THR A 141 23.73 10.26 -2.52
CA THR A 141 24.22 10.20 -3.92
C THR A 141 23.11 10.52 -4.92
N ALA A 142 21.87 10.11 -4.67
CA ALA A 142 20.76 10.48 -5.54
C ALA A 142 20.44 11.99 -5.47
N LEU A 143 20.47 12.56 -4.26
CA LEU A 143 20.15 13.97 -4.01
C LEU A 143 21.20 14.92 -4.58
N SER A 144 22.43 14.47 -4.84
CA SER A 144 23.44 15.31 -5.48
C SER A 144 23.01 15.78 -6.88
N LEU A 145 22.06 15.11 -7.56
CA LEU A 145 21.46 15.61 -8.80
C LEU A 145 20.85 17.02 -8.65
N PHE A 146 20.46 17.42 -7.44
CA PHE A 146 19.86 18.72 -7.20
C PHE A 146 20.91 19.84 -6.95
N ASP A 147 22.20 19.50 -6.92
CA ASP A 147 23.30 20.50 -6.94
C ASP A 147 23.45 21.15 -8.32
N LEU A 148 22.89 20.56 -9.38
CA LEU A 148 22.87 21.08 -10.75
C LEU A 148 22.34 22.50 -10.84
N ASP A 149 23.03 23.41 -11.51
CA ASP A 149 22.47 24.73 -11.84
C ASP A 149 21.70 24.63 -13.16
N GLN A 150 20.45 25.09 -13.20
CA GLN A 150 19.61 24.93 -14.40
C GLN A 150 20.16 25.74 -15.59
N ASP A 151 20.71 26.92 -15.33
CA ASP A 151 21.19 27.82 -16.37
C ASP A 151 22.58 27.38 -16.86
N GLU A 152 23.46 26.98 -15.94
CA GLU A 152 24.82 26.53 -16.29
C GLU A 152 24.83 25.10 -16.85
N ASP A 153 23.96 24.20 -16.34
CA ASP A 153 23.91 22.77 -16.69
C ASP A 153 22.68 22.40 -17.54
N ASN A 154 22.18 23.31 -18.37
CA ASN A 154 20.93 23.15 -19.12
C ASN A 154 20.82 21.83 -19.91
N GLU A 155 21.91 21.35 -20.53
CA GLU A 155 21.89 20.07 -21.24
C GLU A 155 21.59 18.88 -20.31
N THR A 156 22.18 18.88 -19.11
CA THR A 156 21.94 17.85 -18.11
C THR A 156 20.54 18.00 -17.52
N TYR A 157 20.08 19.23 -17.27
CA TYR A 157 18.72 19.49 -16.84
C TYR A 157 17.68 18.91 -17.82
N LEU A 158 17.81 19.21 -19.12
CA LEU A 158 16.91 18.70 -20.15
C LEU A 158 16.97 17.18 -20.26
N PHE A 159 18.17 16.59 -20.17
CA PHE A 159 18.32 15.13 -20.12
C PHE A 159 17.53 14.52 -18.95
N LEU A 160 17.62 15.11 -17.75
CA LEU A 160 16.87 14.63 -16.60
C LEU A 160 15.35 14.81 -16.79
N GLU A 161 14.88 15.91 -17.38
CA GLU A 161 13.45 16.07 -17.71
C GLU A 161 12.94 15.02 -18.71
N GLU A 162 13.76 14.64 -19.69
CA GLU A 162 13.38 13.66 -20.71
C GLU A 162 13.36 12.22 -20.21
N TYR A 163 14.19 11.87 -19.23
CA TYR A 163 14.39 10.48 -18.80
C TYR A 163 14.06 10.21 -17.34
N LEU A 164 14.30 11.12 -16.40
CA LEU A 164 14.09 10.88 -14.97
C LEU A 164 12.63 11.13 -14.59
N ARG A 165 11.89 10.05 -14.30
CA ARG A 165 10.44 10.10 -14.04
C ARG A 165 10.06 10.08 -12.57
N ASP A 166 10.77 9.26 -11.80
CA ASP A 166 10.46 8.99 -10.40
C ASP A 166 11.75 9.05 -9.58
N PHE A 167 11.68 9.72 -8.43
CA PHE A 167 12.75 9.84 -7.45
C PHE A 167 12.29 9.19 -6.15
N ILE A 168 12.88 8.05 -5.83
CA ILE A 168 12.48 7.19 -4.72
C ILE A 168 13.54 7.31 -3.62
N VAL A 169 13.08 7.73 -2.46
CA VAL A 169 13.87 7.89 -1.25
C VAL A 169 13.49 6.76 -0.31
N TYR A 170 14.36 5.77 -0.15
CA TYR A 170 14.06 4.58 0.64
C TYR A 170 14.85 4.55 1.95
N ASP A 171 14.12 4.77 3.05
CA ASP A 171 14.56 4.74 4.44
C ASP A 171 15.90 5.46 4.69
N PRO A 172 16.06 6.72 4.23
CA PRO A 172 17.30 7.47 4.44
C PRO A 172 17.51 7.83 5.90
N PRO A 173 18.77 7.86 6.38
CA PRO A 173 19.09 8.54 7.62
C PRO A 173 19.00 10.07 7.45
N TYR A 174 18.79 10.80 8.55
CA TYR A 174 18.70 12.27 8.52
C TYR A 174 19.93 12.97 7.91
N LEU A 175 21.09 12.30 8.03
CA LEU A 175 22.38 12.74 7.50
C LEU A 175 22.34 12.85 5.96
N SER A 176 21.57 11.99 5.27
CA SER A 176 21.40 12.03 3.82
C SER A 176 20.74 13.31 3.32
N PHE A 177 19.94 13.96 4.18
CA PHE A 177 19.25 15.21 3.85
C PHE A 177 19.96 16.46 4.35
N GLY A 178 21.08 16.31 5.07
CA GLY A 178 21.73 17.43 5.74
C GLY A 178 20.88 18.05 6.86
N TYR A 179 19.97 17.28 7.47
CA TYR A 179 19.14 17.82 8.55
C TYR A 179 19.97 18.05 9.82
N PRO A 180 19.82 19.22 10.48
CA PRO A 180 20.41 19.39 11.80
C PRO A 180 19.66 18.50 12.79
N LEU A 181 20.42 17.82 13.65
CA LEU A 181 19.82 17.03 14.71
C LEU A 181 19.33 17.97 15.84
N GLN A 182 18.13 17.74 16.35
CA GLN A 182 17.56 18.54 17.43
C GLN A 182 18.41 18.43 18.72
N PRO A 183 18.54 19.49 19.54
CA PRO A 183 19.34 19.46 20.76
C PRO A 183 18.99 18.33 21.72
N ALA A 184 17.72 17.93 21.79
CA ALA A 184 17.26 16.81 22.61
C ALA A 184 18.01 15.49 22.29
N PHE A 185 18.36 15.24 21.03
CA PHE A 185 19.08 14.03 20.59
C PHE A 185 20.60 14.11 20.78
N THR A 186 21.10 15.24 21.29
CA THR A 186 22.52 15.45 21.54
C THR A 186 22.91 15.26 23.01
N SER A 187 21.94 15.18 23.94
CA SER A 187 22.23 15.05 25.38
C SER A 187 21.07 14.41 26.18
N PRO A 188 21.18 13.13 26.62
CA PRO A 188 22.25 12.19 26.29
C PRO A 188 22.23 11.82 24.80
N PRO A 189 23.40 11.55 24.18
CA PRO A 189 23.43 11.24 22.76
C PRO A 189 22.75 9.91 22.49
N ALA A 190 21.82 9.90 21.55
CA ALA A 190 21.28 8.66 20.99
C ALA A 190 22.42 7.81 20.38
N TYR A 191 22.33 6.49 20.52
CA TYR A 191 23.42 5.59 20.10
C TYR A 191 23.69 5.68 18.59
N LEU A 192 24.97 5.77 18.23
CA LEU A 192 25.46 5.73 16.86
C LEU A 192 26.77 4.91 16.82
N PRO A 193 26.90 3.87 15.97
CA PRO A 193 28.09 3.01 15.95
C PRO A 193 29.41 3.77 15.74
N TRP A 194 29.44 4.78 14.87
CA TRP A 194 30.66 5.56 14.60
C TRP A 194 30.99 6.62 15.65
N LYS A 195 30.18 6.75 16.71
CA LYS A 195 30.48 7.56 17.90
C LYS A 195 30.79 6.72 19.14
N ASP A 196 30.70 5.40 19.04
CA ASP A 196 30.97 4.48 20.13
C ASP A 196 32.47 4.44 20.43
N GLN A 197 32.86 5.00 21.58
CA GLN A 197 34.26 5.12 21.98
C GLN A 197 34.93 3.77 22.26
N ASN A 198 34.15 2.70 22.44
CA ASN A 198 34.68 1.34 22.62
C ASN A 198 35.12 0.70 21.30
N LEU A 199 34.72 1.27 20.15
CA LEU A 199 35.07 0.77 18.83
C LEU A 199 36.30 1.51 18.30
N VAL A 200 37.46 0.92 18.51
CA VAL A 200 38.76 1.57 18.25
C VAL A 200 39.31 1.35 16.84
N THR A 201 38.69 0.47 16.04
CA THR A 201 39.13 0.20 14.65
C THR A 201 38.00 0.44 13.64
N PRO A 202 38.30 0.88 12.39
CA PRO A 202 37.31 1.01 11.34
C PRO A 202 36.50 -0.28 11.10
N GLN A 203 37.18 -1.43 11.16
CA GLN A 203 36.53 -2.74 11.02
C GLN A 203 35.55 -3.02 12.17
N SER A 204 35.90 -2.70 13.42
CA SER A 204 34.99 -2.86 14.56
C SER A 204 33.75 -1.95 14.44
N VAL A 205 33.93 -0.72 13.94
CA VAL A 205 32.82 0.21 13.64
C VAL A 205 31.94 -0.36 12.53
N ALA A 206 32.52 -0.82 11.42
CA ALA A 206 31.79 -1.40 10.29
C ALA A 206 30.99 -2.64 10.71
N ASN A 207 31.59 -3.53 11.49
CA ASN A 207 30.92 -4.72 12.02
C ASN A 207 29.74 -4.31 12.92
N LYS A 208 29.95 -3.42 13.90
CA LYS A 208 28.87 -2.96 14.77
C LYS A 208 27.77 -2.26 13.99
N PHE A 209 28.13 -1.46 13.00
CA PHE A 209 27.19 -0.81 12.09
C PHE A 209 26.32 -1.82 11.34
N LEU A 210 26.90 -2.91 10.81
CA LEU A 210 26.12 -3.95 10.12
C LEU A 210 25.01 -4.53 11.00
N TYR A 211 25.34 -4.95 12.23
CA TYR A 211 24.34 -5.49 13.16
C TYR A 211 23.32 -4.43 13.60
N TRP A 212 23.80 -3.21 13.88
CA TRP A 212 22.93 -2.11 14.29
C TRP A 212 21.94 -1.72 13.17
N ALA A 213 22.39 -1.60 11.93
CA ALA A 213 21.57 -1.23 10.77
C ALA A 213 20.60 -2.33 10.33
N THR A 214 20.85 -3.59 10.71
CA THR A 214 20.02 -4.75 10.33
C THR A 214 19.12 -5.23 11.47
N SER A 215 19.18 -4.60 12.64
CA SER A 215 18.29 -4.85 13.77
C SER A 215 16.88 -4.31 13.52
N SER A 216 15.87 -4.96 14.09
CA SER A 216 14.49 -4.50 14.14
C SER A 216 14.25 -3.79 15.48
N TYR A 217 13.93 -2.50 15.44
CA TYR A 217 13.71 -1.66 16.61
C TYR A 217 12.22 -1.52 16.93
N MET A 218 11.87 -1.46 18.20
CA MET A 218 10.49 -1.36 18.66
C MET A 218 10.22 0.04 19.19
N HIS A 219 10.03 0.99 18.27
CA HIS A 219 9.62 2.35 18.60
C HIS A 219 8.15 2.38 19.05
N ASP A 220 7.82 3.21 20.02
CA ASP A 220 6.45 3.56 20.37
C ASP A 220 5.94 4.64 19.40
N HIS A 221 5.34 4.19 18.31
CA HIS A 221 4.81 5.06 17.25
C HIS A 221 3.67 5.98 17.71
N SER A 222 3.10 5.77 18.91
CA SER A 222 2.11 6.67 19.49
C SER A 222 2.72 7.93 20.11
N THR A 223 4.02 7.91 20.43
CA THR A 223 4.71 9.00 21.12
C THR A 223 5.88 9.61 20.36
N ILE A 224 6.50 8.88 19.41
CA ILE A 224 7.65 9.40 18.67
C ILE A 224 7.32 10.70 17.94
N SER A 225 8.31 11.60 17.92
CA SER A 225 8.18 12.94 17.38
C SER A 225 9.54 13.42 16.86
N PRO A 226 9.58 14.37 15.91
CA PRO A 226 10.85 14.97 15.50
C PRO A 226 11.49 15.83 16.60
N VAL A 227 10.75 16.24 17.64
CA VAL A 227 11.22 17.18 18.67
C VAL A 227 11.37 16.56 20.07
N SER A 228 11.06 15.28 20.27
CA SER A 228 11.23 14.57 21.54
C SER A 228 11.97 13.24 21.34
N LEU A 229 12.60 12.75 22.41
CA LEU A 229 13.20 11.41 22.48
C LEU A 229 12.19 10.31 22.83
N ASP A 230 10.98 10.70 23.26
CA ASP A 230 10.00 9.74 23.76
C ASP A 230 9.61 8.71 22.70
N GLY A 231 9.50 7.46 23.14
CA GLY A 231 9.14 6.32 22.28
C GLY A 231 10.22 5.83 21.34
N TYR A 232 11.38 6.48 21.23
CA TYR A 232 12.44 5.94 20.39
C TYR A 232 13.19 4.80 21.08
N ASP A 233 13.42 3.71 20.34
CA ASP A 233 14.33 2.64 20.71
C ASP A 233 15.76 3.01 20.29
N PHE A 234 16.61 3.26 21.27
CA PHE A 234 18.00 3.68 21.08
C PHE A 234 19.02 2.56 21.36
N ARG A 235 18.57 1.30 21.44
CA ARG A 235 19.50 0.18 21.67
C ARG A 235 20.57 0.13 20.59
N ASP A 236 21.73 -0.41 20.96
CA ASP A 236 22.87 -0.59 20.07
C ASP A 236 22.77 -1.86 19.21
N ARG A 237 21.80 -2.72 19.51
CA ARG A 237 21.36 -3.92 18.81
C ARG A 237 20.07 -4.46 19.45
N THR A 238 19.25 -5.18 18.68
CA THR A 238 18.07 -5.90 19.22
C THR A 238 18.22 -7.42 19.05
N ASP A 239 17.35 -8.19 19.71
CA ASP A 239 17.32 -9.65 19.59
C ASP A 239 16.87 -10.10 18.19
N GLU A 240 16.14 -9.24 17.48
CA GLU A 240 15.74 -9.46 16.09
C GLU A 240 16.71 -8.76 15.13
N CYS A 241 17.81 -9.43 14.78
CA CYS A 241 18.81 -8.89 13.88
C CYS A 241 18.90 -9.72 12.59
N PHE A 242 18.60 -9.09 11.45
CA PHE A 242 18.43 -9.81 10.19
C PHE A 242 19.72 -10.51 9.73
N VAL A 243 20.87 -9.91 9.98
CA VAL A 243 22.17 -10.47 9.60
C VAL A 243 22.54 -11.72 10.40
N ASP A 244 21.89 -12.00 11.54
CA ASP A 244 22.13 -13.25 12.31
C ASP A 244 21.76 -14.51 11.51
N SER A 245 20.93 -14.36 10.48
CA SER A 245 20.57 -15.44 9.55
C SER A 245 21.62 -15.71 8.46
N TRP A 246 22.66 -14.88 8.36
CA TRP A 246 23.68 -14.96 7.31
C TRP A 246 24.90 -15.73 7.79
N ASN A 247 25.46 -16.56 6.92
CA ASN A 247 26.80 -17.09 7.11
C ASN A 247 27.88 -16.09 6.65
N ALA A 248 29.16 -16.41 6.88
CA ALA A 248 30.28 -15.54 6.52
C ALA A 248 30.35 -15.22 5.00
N GLU A 249 30.09 -16.20 4.13
CA GLU A 249 30.06 -15.97 2.68
C GLU A 249 28.91 -15.04 2.27
N GLU A 250 27.75 -15.16 2.92
CA GLU A 250 26.61 -14.26 2.72
C GLU A 250 26.94 -12.84 3.19
N ILE A 251 27.63 -12.67 4.32
CA ILE A 251 28.11 -11.36 4.79
C ILE A 251 29.06 -10.75 3.76
N ASP A 252 30.10 -11.48 3.34
CA ASP A 252 31.09 -10.99 2.37
C ASP A 252 30.47 -10.67 1.00
N LYS A 253 29.40 -11.41 0.62
CA LYS A 253 28.66 -11.15 -0.61
C LYS A 253 27.90 -9.83 -0.58
N TYR A 254 27.32 -9.48 0.57
CA TYR A 254 26.35 -8.40 0.68
C TYR A 254 26.88 -7.14 1.37
N PHE A 255 28.00 -7.23 2.07
CA PHE A 255 28.56 -6.15 2.87
C PHE A 255 30.10 -6.10 2.76
N GLU A 256 30.63 -4.94 2.40
CA GLU A 256 32.06 -4.64 2.31
C GLU A 256 32.50 -3.72 3.45
N SER A 257 32.93 -4.32 4.56
CA SER A 257 33.35 -3.60 5.77
C SER A 257 34.62 -2.76 5.62
N GLY A 258 35.43 -3.05 4.60
CA GLY A 258 36.74 -2.41 4.36
C GLY A 258 36.81 -1.61 3.06
N SER A 259 35.68 -1.33 2.40
CA SER A 259 35.69 -0.62 1.12
C SER A 259 36.10 0.84 1.29
N ASN A 260 36.77 1.35 0.25
CA ASN A 260 37.04 2.78 0.11
C ASN A 260 35.74 3.60 0.07
N GLY A 261 34.65 3.02 -0.46
CA GLY A 261 33.32 3.62 -0.49
C GLY A 261 32.68 3.78 0.89
N LEU A 262 32.79 2.78 1.78
CA LEU A 262 32.29 2.91 3.16
C LEU A 262 33.07 3.99 3.93
N ALA A 263 34.39 4.05 3.73
CA ALA A 263 35.20 5.11 4.31
C ALA A 263 34.78 6.51 3.82
N ALA A 264 34.43 6.64 2.53
CA ALA A 264 33.89 7.87 1.96
C ALA A 264 32.52 8.22 2.57
N ASP A 265 31.60 7.26 2.68
CA ASP A 265 30.28 7.49 3.29
C ASP A 265 30.39 8.03 4.72
N ILE A 266 31.26 7.41 5.54
CA ILE A 266 31.51 7.87 6.91
C ILE A 266 32.09 9.29 6.94
N ALA A 267 33.01 9.60 6.02
CA ALA A 267 33.60 10.94 5.92
C ALA A 267 32.55 12.02 5.62
N MET A 268 31.48 11.67 4.90
CA MET A 268 30.44 12.61 4.46
C MET A 268 29.32 12.88 5.47
N PHE A 269 29.12 12.01 6.47
CA PHE A 269 27.93 12.04 7.36
C PHE A 269 27.62 13.43 7.95
N TYR A 270 28.62 14.27 8.19
CA TYR A 270 28.39 15.63 8.74
C TYR A 270 28.97 16.74 7.88
N THR A 271 30.01 16.46 7.10
CA THR A 271 30.82 17.48 6.41
C THR A 271 30.06 18.09 5.24
N LEU A 272 29.25 17.31 4.53
CA LEU A 272 28.44 17.79 3.40
C LEU A 272 27.04 18.29 3.79
N SER A 273 26.73 18.35 5.09
CA SER A 273 25.36 18.59 5.57
C SER A 273 24.74 19.88 5.03
N SER A 274 25.48 21.00 4.97
CA SER A 274 24.96 22.27 4.43
C SER A 274 24.60 22.17 2.94
N HIS A 275 25.49 21.60 2.12
CA HIS A 275 25.25 21.44 0.69
C HIS A 275 24.13 20.42 0.39
N LEU A 276 24.06 19.35 1.17
CA LEU A 276 22.95 18.38 1.08
C LEU A 276 21.62 18.98 1.51
N ARG A 277 21.64 19.91 2.48
CA ARG A 277 20.45 20.64 2.88
C ARG A 277 19.93 21.50 1.74
N GLU A 278 20.80 22.19 1.01
CA GLU A 278 20.42 22.96 -0.20
C GLU A 278 19.81 22.07 -1.28
N CYS A 279 20.42 20.91 -1.55
CA CYS A 279 19.88 19.92 -2.50
C CYS A 279 18.50 19.42 -2.06
N THR A 280 18.34 19.11 -0.77
CA THR A 280 17.07 18.64 -0.20
C THR A 280 15.99 19.69 -0.28
N GLU A 281 16.32 20.94 0.04
CA GLU A 281 15.39 22.07 -0.10
C GLU A 281 14.93 22.25 -1.53
N LYS A 282 15.85 22.20 -2.49
CA LYS A 282 15.52 22.29 -3.91
C LYS A 282 14.63 21.14 -4.38
N ALA A 283 14.92 19.91 -3.94
CA ALA A 283 14.17 18.72 -4.30
C ALA A 283 12.75 18.71 -3.68
N LEU A 284 12.66 18.88 -2.36
CA LEU A 284 11.46 18.56 -1.58
C LEU A 284 10.63 19.77 -1.15
N PHE A 285 11.25 20.93 -0.92
CA PHE A 285 10.62 22.05 -0.20
C PHE A 285 10.42 23.31 -1.03
N ARG A 286 11.22 23.57 -2.07
CA ARG A 286 11.09 24.81 -2.84
C ARG A 286 9.82 24.81 -3.71
N VAL A 287 8.90 25.69 -3.35
CA VAL A 287 8.04 26.47 -4.25
C VAL A 287 8.46 27.92 -4.01
N HIS A 288 9.10 28.58 -4.97
CA HIS A 288 9.72 29.88 -4.72
C HIS A 288 8.66 30.94 -4.38
N SER A 289 8.77 31.57 -3.20
CA SER A 289 7.74 32.46 -2.61
C SER A 289 7.42 33.73 -3.42
N ASN A 290 8.16 34.01 -4.49
CA ASN A 290 8.00 35.23 -5.29
C ASN A 290 7.41 35.00 -6.70
N TYR A 291 7.02 33.78 -7.09
CA TYR A 291 6.52 33.51 -8.45
C TYR A 291 5.31 32.59 -8.45
N THR A 292 4.14 33.14 -8.83
CA THR A 292 2.80 32.53 -8.76
C THR A 292 2.45 31.57 -9.92
N SER A 293 3.44 30.90 -10.53
CA SER A 293 3.18 29.95 -11.62
C SER A 293 4.00 28.66 -11.50
N ASN A 294 3.43 27.55 -12.02
CA ASN A 294 4.00 26.19 -12.04
C ASN A 294 5.37 26.07 -12.74
N SER A 295 5.92 27.14 -13.32
CA SER A 295 7.20 27.15 -14.03
C SER A 295 8.44 27.32 -13.14
N SER A 296 8.32 27.15 -11.81
CA SER A 296 9.37 27.49 -10.83
C SER A 296 9.85 26.32 -9.94
N VAL A 297 9.41 25.10 -10.22
CA VAL A 297 9.87 23.88 -9.53
C VAL A 297 10.97 23.22 -10.36
N PHE A 298 12.12 22.91 -9.76
CA PHE A 298 13.20 22.19 -10.44
C PHE A 298 12.74 20.75 -10.75
N LEU A 299 12.73 20.36 -12.03
CA LEU A 299 12.13 19.12 -12.53
C LEU A 299 10.65 18.98 -12.12
N PRO A 300 9.75 19.85 -12.62
CA PRO A 300 8.36 19.93 -12.17
C PRO A 300 7.56 18.64 -12.43
N ASN A 301 8.01 17.82 -13.39
CA ASN A 301 7.39 16.56 -13.77
C ASN A 301 7.95 15.34 -13.00
N LEU A 302 8.90 15.56 -12.09
CA LEU A 302 9.52 14.50 -11.29
C LEU A 302 8.61 14.14 -10.11
N LYS A 303 8.29 12.85 -9.98
CA LYS A 303 7.49 12.35 -8.85
C LYS A 303 8.40 11.91 -7.72
N PHE A 304 8.08 12.30 -6.50
CA PHE A 304 8.81 11.88 -5.30
C PHE A 304 8.03 10.83 -4.52
N SER A 305 8.72 9.76 -4.12
CA SER A 305 8.18 8.74 -3.21
C SER A 305 9.15 8.54 -2.05
N TYR A 306 8.65 8.62 -0.82
CA TYR A 306 9.42 8.33 0.40
C TYR A 306 8.93 6.99 0.95
N LEU A 307 9.79 5.96 0.91
CA LEU A 307 9.52 4.65 1.51
C LEU A 307 10.12 4.62 2.92
N TYR A 308 9.31 4.31 3.93
CA TYR A 308 9.66 4.40 5.35
C TYR A 308 9.58 3.03 6.02
N ALA A 309 10.62 2.64 6.78
CA ALA A 309 10.64 1.41 7.57
C ALA A 309 10.48 1.70 9.08
N PRO A 310 9.32 1.39 9.71
CA PRO A 310 9.02 1.78 11.08
C PRO A 310 9.82 1.07 12.17
N HIS A 311 10.49 -0.04 11.85
CA HIS A 311 11.41 -0.76 12.75
C HIS A 311 12.89 -0.58 12.36
N GLY A 312 13.20 0.42 11.53
CA GLY A 312 14.58 0.81 11.22
C GLY A 312 15.26 1.51 12.40
N PRO A 313 16.58 1.76 12.33
CA PRO A 313 17.27 2.54 13.35
C PRO A 313 16.65 3.92 13.52
N TRP A 314 16.72 4.46 14.75
CA TRP A 314 16.10 5.76 15.10
C TRP A 314 16.42 6.90 14.13
N ILE A 315 17.61 6.90 13.50
CA ILE A 315 18.02 7.96 12.55
C ILE A 315 17.19 8.00 11.26
N THR A 316 16.61 6.89 10.82
CA THR A 316 15.76 6.83 9.62
C THR A 316 14.32 7.14 9.98
N VAL A 317 13.85 6.64 11.12
CA VAL A 317 12.54 6.96 11.71
C VAL A 317 12.41 8.46 11.97
N TRP A 318 13.40 9.06 12.62
CA TRP A 318 13.41 10.49 12.88
C TRP A 318 13.41 11.31 11.59
N ALA A 319 14.21 10.90 10.60
CA ALA A 319 14.29 11.58 9.31
C ALA A 319 12.95 11.61 8.60
N PHE A 320 12.19 10.52 8.62
CA PHE A 320 10.85 10.46 8.04
C PHE A 320 9.90 11.46 8.70
N LEU A 321 9.85 11.49 10.03
CA LEU A 321 8.99 12.41 10.78
C LEU A 321 9.38 13.87 10.53
N GLU A 322 10.68 14.17 10.53
CA GLU A 322 11.16 15.53 10.27
C GLU A 322 10.92 15.97 8.82
N THR A 323 11.11 15.09 7.83
CA THR A 323 10.77 15.40 6.44
C THR A 323 9.28 15.72 6.31
N LYS A 324 8.39 14.92 6.92
CA LYS A 324 6.95 15.20 6.92
C LYS A 324 6.63 16.55 7.53
N ARG A 325 7.22 16.88 8.69
CA ARG A 325 7.04 18.16 9.38
C ARG A 325 7.49 19.34 8.51
N LEU A 326 8.70 19.26 7.97
CA LEU A 326 9.28 20.31 7.12
C LEU A 326 8.52 20.48 5.80
N CYS A 327 8.03 19.39 5.18
CA CYS A 327 7.19 19.48 3.99
C CYS A 327 5.88 20.21 4.30
N ALA A 328 5.22 19.87 5.41
CA ALA A 328 3.98 20.51 5.82
C ALA A 328 4.18 22.00 6.11
N GLU A 329 5.31 22.38 6.71
CA GLU A 329 5.69 23.77 6.99
C GLU A 329 6.01 24.56 5.72
N ALA A 330 6.77 23.99 4.79
CA ALA A 330 7.31 24.72 3.63
C ALA A 330 6.28 24.96 2.51
N ILE A 331 5.43 23.97 2.21
CA ILE A 331 4.52 24.02 1.06
C ILE A 331 3.04 23.83 1.45
N GLY A 332 2.76 23.68 2.74
CA GLY A 332 1.42 23.36 3.24
C GLY A 332 1.12 21.86 3.15
N ALA A 333 0.36 21.34 4.12
CA ALA A 333 0.09 19.91 4.25
C ALA A 333 -0.59 19.29 3.02
N ASP A 334 -1.51 20.02 2.37
CA ASP A 334 -2.22 19.55 1.17
C ASP A 334 -1.31 19.44 -0.06
N VAL A 335 -0.43 20.42 -0.27
CA VAL A 335 0.51 20.41 -1.41
C VAL A 335 1.62 19.39 -1.18
N ALA A 336 2.09 19.24 0.07
CA ALA A 336 3.04 18.21 0.46
C ALA A 336 2.52 16.81 0.15
N ARG A 337 1.25 16.52 0.49
CA ARG A 337 0.58 15.25 0.17
C ARG A 337 0.50 14.98 -1.33
N ASN A 338 0.34 16.02 -2.13
CA ASN A 338 0.22 15.89 -3.60
C ASN A 338 1.59 15.80 -4.31
N ARG A 339 2.67 16.32 -3.70
CA ARG A 339 4.02 16.35 -4.31
C ARG A 339 4.87 15.13 -3.93
N ILE A 340 4.75 14.64 -2.69
CA ILE A 340 5.56 13.53 -2.18
C ILE A 340 4.63 12.43 -1.65
N SER A 341 4.74 11.23 -2.22
CA SER A 341 4.05 10.05 -1.73
C SER A 341 4.83 9.43 -0.57
N PHE A 342 4.38 9.65 0.67
CA PHE A 342 4.93 8.98 1.85
C PHE A 342 4.29 7.60 2.03
N VAL A 343 5.10 6.54 1.98
CA VAL A 343 4.67 5.15 2.05
C VAL A 343 5.34 4.46 3.22
N GLU A 344 4.56 4.09 4.23
CA GLU A 344 5.02 3.26 5.33
C GLU A 344 5.03 1.78 4.93
N MET A 345 6.17 1.12 5.16
CA MET A 345 6.33 -0.30 4.97
C MET A 345 6.08 -1.02 6.29
N LYS A 346 4.82 -1.36 6.58
CA LYS A 346 4.42 -1.96 7.87
C LYS A 346 5.28 -3.18 8.24
N GLY A 347 5.79 -3.20 9.47
CA GLY A 347 6.63 -4.29 9.98
C GLY A 347 8.06 -4.30 9.41
N ALA A 348 8.45 -3.33 8.59
CA ALA A 348 9.79 -3.27 8.01
C ALA A 348 10.86 -2.80 8.98
N ASN A 349 12.04 -3.39 8.89
CA ASN A 349 13.27 -2.74 9.32
C ASN A 349 14.04 -2.19 8.11
N HIS A 350 15.15 -1.51 8.38
CA HIS A 350 15.97 -0.82 7.36
C HIS A 350 16.46 -1.71 6.21
N CYS A 351 16.59 -3.03 6.43
CA CYS A 351 17.15 -3.98 5.47
C CYS A 351 16.14 -5.06 4.98
N ARG A 352 14.92 -5.12 5.54
CA ARG A 352 14.00 -6.27 5.46
C ARG A 352 13.52 -6.66 4.05
N TYR A 353 13.70 -5.81 3.04
CA TYR A 353 13.15 -6.00 1.69
C TYR A 353 14.16 -6.18 0.55
N GLY A 354 15.47 -6.08 0.81
CA GLY A 354 16.52 -6.45 -0.16
C GLY A 354 16.94 -7.93 -0.05
N PHE A 355 16.90 -8.47 1.16
CA PHE A 355 17.61 -9.70 1.50
C PHE A 355 16.65 -10.85 1.90
N LYS A 356 17.17 -12.09 1.93
CA LYS A 356 16.52 -13.40 2.15
C LYS A 356 15.27 -13.40 3.08
N GLY A 357 14.18 -14.09 2.70
CA GLY A 357 13.08 -14.47 3.62
C GLY A 357 11.74 -13.73 3.52
N THR A 358 11.66 -12.49 3.04
CA THR A 358 10.37 -11.72 3.02
C THR A 358 9.76 -11.59 1.62
N PRO A 359 8.46 -11.83 1.39
CA PRO A 359 7.82 -11.53 0.11
C PRO A 359 7.85 -10.03 -0.19
N PHE A 360 8.13 -9.69 -1.45
CA PHE A 360 8.32 -8.34 -1.93
C PHE A 360 7.16 -7.97 -2.86
N LYS A 361 6.45 -6.87 -2.55
CA LYS A 361 5.56 -6.17 -3.48
C LYS A 361 6.01 -4.70 -3.52
N LEU A 362 6.94 -4.35 -4.41
CA LEU A 362 7.01 -2.96 -4.87
C LEU A 362 5.73 -2.71 -5.64
N ARG A 363 4.78 -2.00 -5.02
CA ARG A 363 3.86 -1.19 -5.80
C ARG A 363 4.67 0.01 -6.27
N PHE A 364 5.25 -0.08 -7.47
CA PHE A 364 5.49 1.13 -8.21
C PHE A 364 4.13 1.80 -8.33
N ASN A 365 4.04 3.07 -7.97
CA ASN A 365 2.87 3.89 -8.25
C ASN A 365 2.67 3.91 -9.77
N ALA A 366 2.03 2.87 -10.31
CA ALA A 366 1.00 3.05 -11.32
C ALA A 366 0.02 4.00 -10.66
N SER A 367 0.22 5.29 -10.95
CA SER A 367 -0.65 6.42 -10.66
C SER A 367 -1.43 6.34 -9.33
N HIS A 368 -1.29 7.38 -8.51
CA HIS A 368 -2.51 7.98 -7.94
C HIS A 368 -3.46 8.31 -9.12
N HIS A 369 -4.14 7.30 -9.68
CA HIS A 369 -5.50 7.46 -10.09
C HIS A 369 -6.23 7.37 -8.76
N ASP A 370 -6.56 8.56 -8.29
CA ASP A 370 -7.65 8.87 -7.40
C ASP A 370 -7.84 7.88 -6.23
N MET A 371 -7.71 8.39 -5.00
CA MET A 371 -8.59 7.90 -3.93
C MET A 371 -9.95 7.61 -4.58
N PRO A 372 -10.46 6.35 -4.55
CA PRO A 372 -11.58 5.97 -5.40
C PRO A 372 -12.69 6.97 -5.16
N SER A 373 -12.99 7.75 -6.19
CA SER A 373 -13.79 8.97 -6.02
C SER A 373 -15.13 8.58 -5.44
N GLN A 374 -15.45 9.09 -4.26
CA GLN A 374 -16.76 8.86 -3.68
C GLN A 374 -17.79 9.47 -4.62
N SER A 375 -18.61 8.60 -5.20
CA SER A 375 -19.64 8.95 -6.16
C SER A 375 -20.99 8.74 -5.52
N THR A 376 -22.01 9.42 -6.04
CA THR A 376 -23.39 9.27 -5.58
C THR A 376 -24.29 9.03 -6.77
N TYR A 377 -25.08 7.96 -6.70
CA TYR A 377 -26.21 7.78 -7.60
C TYR A 377 -27.51 8.16 -6.90
N THR A 378 -28.38 8.85 -7.64
CA THR A 378 -29.78 9.03 -7.26
C THR A 378 -30.58 7.95 -7.95
N LEU A 379 -31.16 7.06 -7.15
CA LEU A 379 -32.00 5.94 -7.55
C LEU A 379 -33.48 6.35 -7.57
N CYS A 380 -34.36 5.41 -7.91
CA CYS A 380 -35.80 5.62 -7.87
C CYS A 380 -36.26 6.10 -6.47
N GLY A 381 -37.20 7.06 -6.44
CA GLY A 381 -37.72 7.64 -5.20
C GLY A 381 -36.75 8.60 -4.50
N ASP A 382 -35.82 9.21 -5.25
CA ASP A 382 -34.82 10.16 -4.75
C ASP A 382 -33.87 9.58 -3.68
N ILE A 383 -33.71 8.25 -3.69
CA ILE A 383 -32.78 7.53 -2.81
C ILE A 383 -31.36 7.74 -3.33
N LYS A 384 -30.51 8.38 -2.52
CA LYS A 384 -29.09 8.58 -2.81
C LYS A 384 -28.29 7.43 -2.24
N ILE A 385 -27.43 6.83 -3.05
CA ILE A 385 -26.46 5.82 -2.63
C ILE A 385 -25.07 6.33 -2.97
N THR A 386 -24.26 6.51 -1.94
CA THR A 386 -22.84 6.79 -2.06
C THR A 386 -22.06 5.50 -2.24
N PHE A 387 -21.00 5.54 -3.04
CA PHE A 387 -20.14 4.39 -3.28
C PHE A 387 -18.73 4.82 -3.65
N THR A 388 -17.77 3.93 -3.46
CA THR A 388 -16.41 4.06 -4.00
C THR A 388 -16.27 3.13 -5.19
N ASP A 389 -15.48 3.54 -6.19
CA ASP A 389 -15.26 2.78 -7.42
C ASP A 389 -13.78 2.80 -7.80
N SER A 390 -13.21 1.62 -8.05
CA SER A 390 -11.82 1.51 -8.54
C SER A 390 -11.66 1.94 -10.00
N GLY A 391 -12.77 2.12 -10.73
CA GLY A 391 -12.80 2.28 -12.17
C GLY A 391 -12.61 0.96 -12.91
N ALA A 392 -12.93 0.98 -14.21
CA ALA A 392 -12.68 -0.15 -15.11
C ALA A 392 -11.16 -0.39 -15.30
N PRO A 393 -10.68 -1.65 -15.32
CA PRO A 393 -9.29 -1.94 -15.65
C PRO A 393 -8.93 -1.42 -17.04
N LEU A 394 -7.85 -0.64 -17.12
CA LEU A 394 -7.32 -0.10 -18.38
C LEU A 394 -6.92 -1.24 -19.32
N ASN A 395 -7.15 -1.07 -20.62
CA ASN A 395 -6.80 -2.04 -21.68
C ASN A 395 -7.48 -3.41 -21.60
N SER A 396 -8.54 -3.55 -20.79
CA SER A 396 -9.34 -4.77 -20.73
C SER A 396 -10.18 -5.01 -21.98
N ASN A 397 -10.43 -3.98 -22.82
CA ASN A 397 -11.35 -4.04 -23.97
C ASN A 397 -12.75 -4.62 -23.60
N GLY A 398 -13.19 -4.40 -22.35
CA GLY A 398 -14.43 -4.96 -21.82
C GLY A 398 -14.32 -6.40 -21.31
N ASP A 399 -13.12 -6.98 -21.28
CA ASP A 399 -12.83 -8.28 -20.68
C ASP A 399 -12.37 -8.12 -19.23
N TYR A 400 -13.28 -7.75 -18.33
CA TYR A 400 -13.02 -7.68 -16.88
C TYR A 400 -14.27 -8.01 -16.09
N VAL A 401 -14.10 -8.34 -14.80
CA VAL A 401 -15.22 -8.57 -13.88
C VAL A 401 -15.42 -7.35 -13.01
N THR A 402 -16.66 -6.92 -12.83
CA THR A 402 -17.01 -5.91 -11.81
C THR A 402 -17.50 -6.60 -10.55
N VAL A 403 -16.81 -6.44 -9.43
CA VAL A 403 -17.25 -6.90 -8.12
C VAL A 403 -18.00 -5.77 -7.44
N VAL A 404 -19.31 -5.96 -7.20
CA VAL A 404 -20.12 -5.04 -6.40
C VAL A 404 -20.15 -5.56 -4.97
N ILE A 405 -19.64 -4.78 -4.02
CA ILE A 405 -19.48 -5.15 -2.61
C ILE A 405 -20.50 -4.43 -1.75
N VAL A 406 -21.16 -5.20 -0.89
CA VAL A 406 -22.08 -4.73 0.15
C VAL A 406 -21.48 -4.99 1.53
N HIS A 407 -21.23 -3.93 2.30
CA HIS A 407 -20.52 -3.98 3.58
C HIS A 407 -21.37 -4.52 4.76
N GLY A 408 -20.68 -4.83 5.87
CA GLY A 408 -21.27 -5.32 7.12
C GLY A 408 -21.82 -4.23 8.04
N VAL A 409 -22.26 -4.65 9.23
CA VAL A 409 -22.87 -3.79 10.26
C VAL A 409 -21.87 -2.74 10.74
N GLY A 410 -22.26 -1.48 10.73
CA GLY A 410 -21.47 -0.36 11.28
C GLY A 410 -20.28 0.07 10.41
N PHE A 411 -19.73 -0.81 9.56
CA PHE A 411 -18.67 -0.47 8.61
C PHE A 411 -19.20 0.30 7.40
N VAL A 412 -18.30 0.91 6.62
CA VAL A 412 -18.62 1.67 5.39
C VAL A 412 -17.72 1.28 4.21
N ALA A 413 -18.06 1.72 3.00
CA ALA A 413 -17.40 1.39 1.73
C ALA A 413 -15.89 1.68 1.68
N THR A 414 -15.43 2.70 2.43
CA THR A 414 -14.01 3.06 2.56
C THR A 414 -13.17 1.92 3.13
N GLY A 415 -13.77 0.97 3.85
CA GLY A 415 -13.09 -0.25 4.31
C GLY A 415 -12.52 -1.12 3.18
N PHE A 416 -12.98 -0.93 1.92
CA PHE A 416 -12.55 -1.71 0.76
C PHE A 416 -11.51 -1.00 -0.13
N GLU A 417 -11.03 0.18 0.24
CA GLU A 417 -10.06 0.93 -0.58
C GLU A 417 -8.77 0.16 -0.85
N GLN A 418 -8.29 -0.61 0.13
CA GLN A 418 -7.11 -1.46 -0.06
C GLN A 418 -7.35 -2.54 -1.12
N LEU A 419 -8.57 -3.08 -1.17
CA LEU A 419 -8.96 -4.05 -2.19
C LEU A 419 -9.11 -3.36 -3.56
N GLN A 420 -9.69 -2.16 -3.62
CA GLN A 420 -9.80 -1.35 -4.83
C GLN A 420 -8.44 -1.02 -5.44
N SER A 421 -7.43 -0.74 -4.60
CA SER A 421 -6.06 -0.48 -5.05
C SER A 421 -5.38 -1.69 -5.74
N LEU A 422 -5.95 -2.90 -5.61
CA LEU A 422 -5.48 -4.12 -6.25
C LEU A 422 -6.31 -4.49 -7.50
N ALA A 423 -7.46 -3.86 -7.69
CA ALA A 423 -8.47 -4.28 -8.66
C ALA A 423 -7.94 -4.33 -10.10
N SER A 424 -7.40 -3.21 -10.59
CA SER A 424 -6.90 -3.08 -11.97
C SER A 424 -5.81 -4.11 -12.31
N SER A 425 -4.84 -4.32 -11.40
CA SER A 425 -3.77 -5.31 -11.57
C SER A 425 -4.26 -6.77 -11.64
N ASN A 426 -5.48 -7.04 -11.20
CA ASN A 426 -6.11 -8.36 -11.23
C ASN A 426 -7.23 -8.44 -12.28
N ASN A 427 -7.32 -7.46 -13.18
CA ASN A 427 -8.36 -7.38 -14.21
C ASN A 427 -9.79 -7.41 -13.63
N ILE A 428 -9.98 -6.72 -12.50
CA ILE A 428 -11.24 -6.60 -11.78
C ILE A 428 -11.54 -5.11 -11.56
N ARG A 429 -12.81 -4.71 -11.64
CA ARG A 429 -13.34 -3.44 -11.11
C ARG A 429 -14.00 -3.71 -9.78
N ILE A 430 -13.81 -2.85 -8.79
CA ILE A 430 -14.42 -3.00 -7.47
C ILE A 430 -15.25 -1.77 -7.15
N VAL A 431 -16.55 -1.99 -6.94
CA VAL A 431 -17.53 -0.98 -6.57
C VAL A 431 -18.07 -1.32 -5.18
N ALA A 432 -17.76 -0.53 -4.17
CA ALA A 432 -18.25 -0.74 -2.81
C ALA A 432 -19.26 0.35 -2.45
N LEU A 433 -20.51 -0.03 -2.16
CA LEU A 433 -21.57 0.92 -1.86
C LEU A 433 -21.76 1.10 -0.36
N ASN A 434 -21.98 2.33 0.08
CA ASN A 434 -22.56 2.62 1.40
C ASN A 434 -24.04 2.29 1.34
N ARG A 435 -24.49 1.40 2.23
CA ARG A 435 -25.89 1.02 2.29
C ARG A 435 -26.74 2.22 2.72
N ARG A 436 -28.05 2.17 2.45
CA ARG A 436 -28.98 3.18 2.98
C ARG A 436 -28.81 3.31 4.50
N GLY A 437 -28.91 4.54 4.97
CA GLY A 437 -28.69 4.87 6.36
C GLY A 437 -27.24 4.91 6.82
N TYR A 438 -26.25 4.72 5.94
CA TYR A 438 -24.83 4.97 6.21
C TYR A 438 -24.31 6.22 5.50
N GLN A 439 -23.07 6.61 5.80
CA GLN A 439 -22.44 7.86 5.38
C GLN A 439 -22.76 8.29 3.95
N GLY A 440 -23.41 9.45 3.82
CA GLY A 440 -23.71 10.08 2.53
C GLY A 440 -24.83 9.43 1.72
N SER A 441 -25.36 8.28 2.16
CA SER A 441 -26.53 7.64 1.57
C SER A 441 -27.82 8.08 2.27
N THR A 442 -28.96 7.96 1.58
CA THR A 442 -30.26 8.36 2.12
C THR A 442 -30.61 7.53 3.36
N PRO A 443 -31.02 8.17 4.48
CA PRO A 443 -31.46 7.47 5.68
C PRO A 443 -32.75 6.67 5.47
N TYR A 444 -33.00 5.72 6.36
CA TYR A 444 -34.31 5.05 6.43
C TYR A 444 -35.33 5.93 7.15
N THR A 445 -36.58 5.88 6.70
CA THR A 445 -37.71 6.51 7.41
C THR A 445 -38.12 5.67 8.62
N GLU A 446 -38.83 6.27 9.58
CA GLU A 446 -39.38 5.52 10.72
C GLU A 446 -40.32 4.39 10.28
N GLU A 447 -41.09 4.58 9.21
CA GLU A 447 -41.96 3.54 8.64
C GLU A 447 -41.16 2.34 8.13
N GLU A 448 -40.05 2.60 7.43
CA GLU A 448 -39.16 1.55 6.94
C GLU A 448 -38.48 0.79 8.09
N LEU A 449 -38.01 1.53 9.10
CA LEU A 449 -37.43 0.94 10.32
C LEU A 449 -38.45 0.05 11.05
N ASN A 450 -39.69 0.53 11.21
CA ASN A 450 -40.78 -0.26 11.79
C ASN A 450 -41.08 -1.53 10.96
N GLY A 451 -40.97 -1.44 9.63
CA GLY A 451 -41.07 -2.58 8.73
C GLY A 451 -39.98 -3.64 8.98
N PHE A 452 -38.73 -3.20 9.18
CA PHE A 452 -37.63 -4.11 9.55
C PHE A 452 -37.88 -4.76 10.91
N HIS A 453 -38.33 -4.00 11.92
CA HIS A 453 -38.70 -4.56 13.23
C HIS A 453 -39.90 -5.52 13.17
N SER A 454 -40.77 -5.36 12.19
CA SER A 454 -41.93 -6.24 11.98
C SER A 454 -41.63 -7.45 11.10
N GLY A 455 -40.46 -7.49 10.45
CA GLY A 455 -40.02 -8.62 9.63
C GLY A 455 -40.83 -8.83 8.35
N THR A 456 -41.32 -7.76 7.73
CA THR A 456 -42.22 -7.88 6.58
C THR A 456 -41.51 -8.35 5.30
N GLU A 457 -42.18 -9.16 4.47
CA GLU A 457 -41.67 -9.53 3.14
C GLU A 457 -41.42 -8.30 2.26
N SER A 458 -42.27 -7.27 2.39
CA SER A 458 -42.11 -5.99 1.70
C SER A 458 -40.80 -5.29 2.05
N SER A 459 -40.32 -5.39 3.29
CA SER A 459 -39.04 -4.81 3.71
C SER A 459 -37.86 -5.50 3.00
N LEU A 460 -37.87 -6.83 2.95
CA LEU A 460 -36.83 -7.59 2.24
C LEU A 460 -36.89 -7.35 0.73
N ARG A 461 -38.09 -7.23 0.16
CA ARG A 461 -38.29 -6.86 -1.24
C ARG A 461 -37.80 -5.44 -1.54
N GLY A 462 -38.00 -4.49 -0.63
CA GLY A 462 -37.46 -3.13 -0.73
C GLY A 462 -35.93 -3.10 -0.79
N ILE A 463 -35.27 -3.92 0.04
CA ILE A 463 -33.81 -4.08 0.02
C ILE A 463 -33.32 -4.59 -1.33
N MET A 464 -34.00 -5.62 -1.85
CA MET A 464 -33.70 -6.17 -3.18
C MET A 464 -33.85 -5.11 -4.27
N LEU A 465 -34.95 -4.36 -4.27
CA LEU A 465 -35.25 -3.40 -5.33
C LEU A 465 -34.21 -2.28 -5.41
N TYR A 466 -33.78 -1.70 -4.29
CA TYR A 466 -32.76 -0.65 -4.35
C TYR A 466 -31.39 -1.20 -4.78
N LEU A 467 -31.03 -2.43 -4.39
CA LEU A 467 -29.77 -3.05 -4.81
C LEU A 467 -29.78 -3.31 -6.32
N ILE A 468 -30.89 -3.81 -6.86
CA ILE A 468 -31.06 -4.01 -8.29
C ILE A 468 -31.04 -2.67 -9.04
N ASP A 469 -31.69 -1.64 -8.50
CA ASP A 469 -31.70 -0.31 -9.11
C ASP A 469 -30.29 0.29 -9.14
N PHE A 470 -29.54 0.19 -8.04
CA PHE A 470 -28.13 0.57 -8.00
C PHE A 470 -27.31 -0.15 -9.09
N VAL A 471 -27.44 -1.47 -9.20
CA VAL A 471 -26.72 -2.25 -10.21
C VAL A 471 -27.13 -1.86 -11.64
N LYS A 472 -28.41 -1.58 -11.89
CA LYS A 472 -28.87 -1.07 -13.19
C LYS A 472 -28.28 0.30 -13.50
N THR A 473 -28.31 1.22 -12.55
CA THR A 473 -27.73 2.56 -12.70
C THR A 473 -26.22 2.47 -12.97
N LEU A 474 -25.51 1.59 -12.26
CA LEU A 474 -24.09 1.33 -12.49
C LEU A 474 -23.84 0.81 -13.92
N VAL A 475 -24.61 -0.19 -14.38
CA VAL A 475 -24.49 -0.72 -15.75
C VAL A 475 -24.70 0.37 -16.80
N GLN A 476 -25.70 1.23 -16.59
CA GLN A 476 -26.07 2.30 -17.53
C GLN A 476 -25.04 3.42 -17.57
N ASN A 477 -24.59 3.90 -16.41
CA ASN A 477 -23.68 5.04 -16.32
C ASN A 477 -22.25 4.66 -16.67
N GLU A 478 -21.83 3.43 -16.37
CA GLU A 478 -20.43 3.01 -16.41
C GLU A 478 -20.11 2.02 -17.52
N ALA A 479 -21.08 1.73 -18.39
CA ALA A 479 -20.93 0.80 -19.51
C ALA A 479 -20.33 -0.55 -19.12
N ILE A 480 -20.82 -1.13 -18.02
CA ILE A 480 -20.35 -2.42 -17.51
C ILE A 480 -20.46 -3.50 -18.61
N PRO A 481 -19.42 -4.33 -18.84
CA PRO A 481 -19.48 -5.37 -19.85
C PRO A 481 -20.51 -6.45 -19.51
N ARG A 482 -21.23 -6.91 -20.53
CA ARG A 482 -22.10 -8.10 -20.42
C ARG A 482 -21.28 -9.36 -20.23
N ILE A 483 -21.90 -10.39 -19.67
CA ILE A 483 -21.34 -11.73 -19.65
C ILE A 483 -21.18 -12.21 -21.10
N SER A 484 -20.00 -12.68 -21.44
CA SER A 484 -19.73 -13.36 -22.72
C SER A 484 -18.92 -14.65 -22.49
N ARG A 485 -19.03 -15.58 -23.44
CA ARG A 485 -18.27 -16.83 -23.44
C ARG A 485 -17.22 -16.80 -24.54
N GLU A 486 -15.98 -17.05 -24.18
CA GLU A 486 -14.90 -17.31 -25.12
C GLU A 486 -14.12 -18.55 -24.67
N GLY A 487 -14.13 -19.60 -25.50
CA GLY A 487 -13.60 -20.91 -25.12
C GLY A 487 -14.30 -21.50 -23.88
N ASN A 488 -13.52 -21.88 -22.87
CA ASN A 488 -14.01 -22.49 -21.61
C ASN A 488 -14.24 -21.46 -20.47
N GLY A 489 -14.00 -20.16 -20.70
CA GLY A 489 -14.10 -19.12 -19.67
C GLY A 489 -15.30 -18.18 -19.83
N LEU A 490 -15.72 -17.56 -18.72
CA LEU A 490 -16.66 -16.43 -18.71
C LEU A 490 -15.89 -15.10 -18.66
N ARG A 491 -16.23 -14.19 -19.57
CA ARG A 491 -15.70 -12.82 -19.65
C ARG A 491 -16.79 -11.81 -19.30
N GLY A 492 -16.39 -10.62 -18.85
CA GLY A 492 -17.33 -9.55 -18.49
C GLY A 492 -18.17 -9.88 -17.26
N GLY A 493 -19.20 -9.07 -17.00
CA GLY A 493 -20.21 -9.28 -15.97
C GLY A 493 -19.87 -8.77 -14.58
N ILE A 494 -20.79 -9.03 -13.67
CA ILE A 494 -20.84 -8.57 -12.28
C ILE A 494 -20.76 -9.78 -11.34
N ALA A 495 -19.81 -9.74 -10.42
CA ALA A 495 -19.81 -10.58 -9.23
C ALA A 495 -20.43 -9.78 -8.08
N LEU A 496 -21.52 -10.28 -7.48
CA LEU A 496 -22.16 -9.62 -6.35
C LEU A 496 -21.64 -10.22 -5.04
N MET A 497 -20.98 -9.41 -4.22
CA MET A 497 -20.37 -9.81 -2.96
C MET A 497 -21.07 -9.20 -1.76
N GLY A 498 -21.51 -10.04 -0.84
CA GLY A 498 -21.93 -9.62 0.49
C GLY A 498 -20.85 -9.96 1.52
N TRP A 499 -20.53 -9.02 2.40
CA TRP A 499 -19.70 -9.27 3.59
C TRP A 499 -20.54 -9.15 4.86
N SER A 500 -20.43 -10.10 5.78
CA SER A 500 -21.16 -10.07 7.06
C SER A 500 -22.68 -9.91 6.83
N ILE A 501 -23.35 -8.94 7.45
CA ILE A 501 -24.77 -8.66 7.20
C ILE A 501 -25.03 -8.18 5.76
N GLY A 502 -24.03 -7.70 5.03
CA GLY A 502 -24.16 -7.39 3.61
C GLY A 502 -24.58 -8.61 2.79
N VAL A 503 -24.34 -9.83 3.28
CA VAL A 503 -24.87 -11.08 2.69
C VAL A 503 -26.40 -11.12 2.76
N LEU A 504 -27.04 -10.61 3.82
CA LEU A 504 -28.50 -10.50 3.89
C LEU A 504 -29.02 -9.63 2.73
N THR A 505 -28.38 -8.48 2.53
CA THR A 505 -28.72 -7.55 1.45
C THR A 505 -28.56 -8.20 0.09
N THR A 506 -27.46 -8.91 -0.19
CA THR A 506 -27.27 -9.57 -1.48
C THR A 506 -28.18 -10.80 -1.64
N MET A 507 -28.46 -11.55 -0.57
CA MET A 507 -29.38 -12.70 -0.59
C MET A 507 -30.84 -12.30 -0.87
N SER A 508 -31.19 -11.03 -0.65
CA SER A 508 -32.52 -10.50 -0.97
C SER A 508 -32.88 -10.64 -2.46
N ILE A 509 -31.90 -10.77 -3.38
CA ILE A 509 -32.18 -11.03 -4.80
C ILE A 509 -32.97 -12.31 -5.02
N PHE A 510 -32.88 -13.30 -4.12
CA PHE A 510 -33.64 -14.54 -4.22
C PHE A 510 -35.10 -14.40 -3.78
N THR A 511 -35.55 -13.21 -3.38
CA THR A 511 -36.98 -12.89 -3.27
C THR A 511 -37.65 -12.82 -4.63
N LEU A 512 -36.88 -12.60 -5.71
CA LEU A 512 -37.40 -12.52 -7.06
C LEU A 512 -38.26 -13.74 -7.43
N ASN A 513 -39.29 -13.47 -8.23
CA ASN A 513 -40.20 -14.43 -8.80
C ASN A 513 -40.09 -14.40 -10.34
N PRO A 514 -39.66 -15.49 -11.01
CA PRO A 514 -39.47 -15.50 -12.46
C PRO A 514 -40.70 -15.09 -13.29
N ASP A 515 -41.91 -15.30 -12.75
CA ASP A 515 -43.14 -14.96 -13.45
C ASP A 515 -43.46 -13.46 -13.35
N ASN A 516 -43.17 -12.84 -12.20
CA ASN A 516 -43.51 -11.45 -11.91
C ASN A 516 -42.37 -10.47 -12.20
N ASP A 517 -41.11 -10.92 -12.12
CA ASP A 517 -39.92 -10.07 -12.15
C ASP A 517 -39.07 -10.32 -13.43
N ARG A 518 -39.73 -10.68 -14.54
CA ARG A 518 -39.09 -11.13 -15.79
C ARG A 518 -38.00 -10.19 -16.31
N GLU A 519 -38.24 -8.89 -16.24
CA GLU A 519 -37.26 -7.88 -16.69
C GLU A 519 -36.01 -7.85 -15.82
N ILE A 520 -36.16 -8.00 -14.50
CA ILE A 520 -35.04 -8.08 -13.57
C ILE A 520 -34.27 -9.39 -13.82
N TYR A 521 -34.96 -10.50 -14.02
CA TYR A 521 -34.32 -11.77 -14.37
C TYR A 521 -33.54 -11.70 -15.68
N ALA A 522 -34.11 -11.09 -16.72
CA ALA A 522 -33.43 -10.92 -18.00
C ALA A 522 -32.16 -10.07 -17.83
N PHE A 523 -32.26 -8.95 -17.12
CA PHE A 523 -31.12 -8.09 -16.80
C PHE A 523 -30.03 -8.83 -16.01
N LEU A 524 -30.40 -9.51 -14.93
CA LEU A 524 -29.44 -10.28 -14.13
C LEU A 524 -28.79 -11.40 -14.95
N GLY A 525 -29.53 -12.04 -15.86
CA GLY A 525 -28.97 -13.06 -16.75
C GLY A 525 -27.92 -12.53 -17.73
N GLU A 526 -27.95 -11.25 -18.07
CA GLU A 526 -26.94 -10.61 -18.94
C GLU A 526 -25.68 -10.16 -18.18
N TYR A 527 -25.80 -9.89 -16.88
CA TYR A 527 -24.76 -9.21 -16.11
C TYR A 527 -24.29 -9.96 -14.87
N LEU A 528 -25.15 -10.57 -14.06
CA LEU A 528 -24.76 -11.25 -12.82
C LEU A 528 -24.16 -12.63 -13.11
N ARG A 529 -22.85 -12.77 -12.91
CA ARG A 529 -22.10 -14.02 -13.17
C ARG A 529 -21.79 -14.81 -11.91
N ASP A 530 -21.40 -14.14 -10.84
CA ASP A 530 -20.90 -14.75 -9.62
C ASP A 530 -21.64 -14.16 -8.42
N PHE A 531 -21.83 -14.99 -7.40
CA PHE A 531 -22.41 -14.59 -6.12
C PHE A 531 -21.43 -14.99 -5.01
N ILE A 532 -20.83 -13.99 -4.35
CA ILE A 532 -19.76 -14.17 -3.38
C ILE A 532 -20.33 -13.93 -1.98
N ILE A 533 -20.18 -14.94 -1.13
CA ILE A 533 -20.61 -14.90 0.26
C ILE A 533 -19.35 -14.87 1.11
N TYR A 534 -19.09 -13.75 1.76
CA TYR A 534 -17.87 -13.54 2.54
C TYR A 534 -18.20 -13.34 4.02
N ASP A 535 -17.77 -14.31 4.83
CA ASP A 535 -17.90 -14.32 6.29
C ASP A 535 -19.34 -13.97 6.79
N PRO A 536 -20.36 -14.74 6.38
CA PRO A 536 -21.75 -14.48 6.75
C PRO A 536 -22.04 -14.87 8.21
N PRO A 537 -22.76 -14.06 8.99
CA PRO A 537 -23.40 -14.55 10.21
C PRO A 537 -24.58 -15.47 9.87
N TYR A 538 -24.91 -16.40 10.77
CA TYR A 538 -25.97 -17.39 10.57
C TYR A 538 -27.33 -16.77 10.17
N MET A 539 -27.65 -15.61 10.72
CA MET A 539 -28.87 -14.86 10.45
C MET A 539 -28.98 -14.34 9.01
N SER A 540 -27.86 -14.10 8.31
CA SER A 540 -27.87 -13.74 6.88
C SER A 540 -28.48 -14.84 6.00
N PHE A 541 -28.47 -16.09 6.47
CA PHE A 541 -29.12 -17.22 5.80
C PHE A 541 -30.53 -17.52 6.31
N GLY A 542 -30.99 -16.82 7.34
CA GLY A 542 -32.24 -17.12 8.02
C GLY A 542 -32.21 -18.40 8.85
N TYR A 543 -31.02 -18.89 9.22
CA TYR A 543 -30.93 -20.06 10.08
C TYR A 543 -31.40 -19.73 11.50
N PRO A 544 -32.21 -20.60 12.13
CA PRO A 544 -32.52 -20.44 13.54
C PRO A 544 -31.26 -20.68 14.36
N LEU A 545 -31.05 -19.89 15.41
CA LEU A 545 -30.01 -20.15 16.39
C LEU A 545 -30.35 -21.44 17.14
N HIS A 546 -29.44 -22.41 17.16
CA HIS A 546 -29.66 -23.67 17.86
C HIS A 546 -29.76 -23.42 19.37
N GLN A 547 -30.63 -24.15 20.08
CA GLN A 547 -30.92 -23.90 21.51
C GLN A 547 -29.66 -23.93 22.39
N ALA A 548 -28.65 -24.74 22.06
CA ALA A 548 -27.38 -24.75 22.78
C ALA A 548 -26.72 -23.34 22.84
N PHE A 549 -26.87 -22.54 21.79
CA PHE A 549 -26.29 -21.20 21.68
C PHE A 549 -27.16 -20.10 22.30
N THR A 550 -28.31 -20.43 22.91
CA THR A 550 -29.03 -19.50 23.80
C THR A 550 -28.46 -19.54 25.23
N SER A 551 -27.34 -20.23 25.43
CA SER A 551 -26.59 -20.26 26.68
C SER A 551 -26.13 -18.85 27.08
N PRO A 552 -26.15 -18.48 28.37
CA PRO A 552 -25.58 -17.22 28.84
C PRO A 552 -24.07 -17.11 28.61
N LEU A 553 -23.41 -18.22 28.24
CA LEU A 553 -22.01 -18.22 27.83
C LEU A 553 -21.81 -17.62 26.43
N ALA A 554 -22.81 -17.69 25.54
CA ALA A 554 -22.70 -17.16 24.19
C ALA A 554 -22.85 -15.64 24.18
N TYR A 555 -21.73 -14.93 24.11
CA TYR A 555 -21.75 -13.47 24.10
C TYR A 555 -22.21 -12.90 22.76
N ILE A 556 -23.23 -12.04 22.78
CA ILE A 556 -23.68 -11.23 21.66
C ILE A 556 -23.85 -9.78 22.16
N PRO A 557 -23.11 -8.80 21.62
CA PRO A 557 -23.17 -7.41 22.08
C PRO A 557 -24.59 -6.82 22.10
N TRP A 558 -25.40 -7.16 21.10
CA TRP A 558 -26.77 -6.66 20.91
C TRP A 558 -27.77 -7.08 21.99
N THR A 559 -27.43 -8.11 22.78
CA THR A 559 -28.27 -8.62 23.86
C THR A 559 -27.65 -8.42 25.25
N ASP A 560 -26.50 -7.73 25.34
CA ASP A 560 -25.83 -7.48 26.61
C ASP A 560 -26.65 -6.47 27.44
N PRO A 561 -27.25 -6.88 28.58
CA PRO A 561 -28.10 -5.99 29.37
C PRO A 561 -27.33 -4.83 30.03
N LYS A 562 -25.99 -4.87 30.02
CA LYS A 562 -25.14 -3.79 30.53
C LYS A 562 -24.98 -2.66 29.51
N LEU A 563 -25.27 -2.90 28.23
CA LEU A 563 -25.15 -1.92 27.16
C LEU A 563 -26.53 -1.29 26.94
N THR A 564 -26.76 -0.14 27.58
CA THR A 564 -28.08 0.50 27.66
C THR A 564 -28.33 1.53 26.56
N THR A 565 -27.34 1.86 25.75
CA THR A 565 -27.48 2.81 24.62
C THR A 565 -27.07 2.18 23.30
N PRO A 566 -27.68 2.57 22.16
CA PRO A 566 -27.28 2.10 20.83
C PRO A 566 -25.79 2.31 20.55
N GLU A 567 -25.25 3.48 20.92
CA GLU A 567 -23.83 3.78 20.76
C GLU A 567 -22.94 2.84 21.58
N SER A 568 -23.30 2.53 22.84
CA SER A 568 -22.53 1.58 23.66
C SER A 568 -22.54 0.16 23.09
N GLN A 569 -23.67 -0.25 22.49
CA GLN A 569 -23.81 -1.53 21.81
C GLN A 569 -22.96 -1.56 20.53
N ALA A 570 -23.01 -0.48 19.73
CA ALA A 570 -22.24 -0.33 18.51
C ALA A 570 -20.73 -0.35 18.77
N ASN A 571 -20.26 0.39 19.77
CA ASN A 571 -18.84 0.43 20.13
C ASN A 571 -18.37 -0.94 20.65
N GLN A 572 -19.19 -1.63 21.44
CA GLN A 572 -18.85 -2.98 21.87
C GLN A 572 -18.86 -3.98 20.72
N PHE A 573 -19.80 -3.85 19.79
CA PHE A 573 -19.85 -4.67 18.60
C PHE A 573 -18.61 -4.50 17.74
N LEU A 574 -18.12 -3.26 17.55
CA LEU A 574 -16.89 -3.01 16.81
C LEU A 574 -15.71 -3.80 17.41
N ARG A 575 -15.52 -3.73 18.73
CA ARG A 575 -14.45 -4.48 19.42
C ARG A 575 -14.64 -5.99 19.31
N TRP A 576 -15.86 -6.46 19.53
CA TRP A 576 -16.20 -7.89 19.43
C TRP A 576 -15.95 -8.43 18.00
N ALA A 577 -16.47 -7.76 16.98
CA ALA A 577 -16.36 -8.20 15.58
C ALA A 577 -14.93 -8.09 15.02
N THR A 578 -14.04 -7.31 15.63
CA THR A 578 -12.65 -7.13 15.19
C THR A 578 -11.64 -7.89 16.06
N SER A 579 -12.12 -8.71 17.00
CA SER A 579 -11.29 -9.57 17.86
C SER A 579 -10.89 -10.89 17.18
N SER A 580 -9.73 -11.44 17.56
CA SER A 580 -9.26 -12.75 17.11
C SER A 580 -9.64 -13.86 18.09
N TYR A 581 -10.59 -14.71 17.70
CA TYR A 581 -11.09 -15.80 18.54
C TYR A 581 -10.33 -17.11 18.32
N SER A 582 -10.04 -17.81 19.41
CA SER A 582 -9.35 -19.11 19.37
C SER A 582 -10.33 -20.25 19.65
N HIS A 583 -10.97 -20.74 18.60
CA HIS A 583 -11.89 -21.87 18.70
C HIS A 583 -11.14 -23.22 18.69
N GLU A 584 -11.61 -24.18 19.47
CA GLU A 584 -11.11 -25.55 19.43
C GLU A 584 -11.71 -26.29 18.22
N THR A 585 -11.07 -26.13 17.06
CA THR A 585 -11.59 -26.61 15.77
C THR A 585 -11.92 -28.10 15.69
N GLN A 586 -11.38 -28.93 16.59
CA GLN A 586 -11.66 -30.37 16.65
C GLN A 586 -13.00 -30.71 17.32
N THR A 587 -13.58 -29.80 18.10
CA THR A 587 -14.80 -30.02 18.91
C THR A 587 -15.99 -29.18 18.46
N ILE A 588 -15.78 -28.19 17.58
CA ILE A 588 -16.84 -27.34 17.02
C ILE A 588 -17.90 -28.15 16.28
N SER A 589 -19.17 -27.92 16.62
CA SER A 589 -20.34 -28.52 15.96
C SER A 589 -21.50 -27.51 15.90
N PRO A 590 -22.34 -27.51 14.84
CA PRO A 590 -23.52 -26.65 14.77
C PRO A 590 -24.59 -26.95 15.84
N THR A 591 -24.45 -28.05 16.58
CA THR A 591 -25.40 -28.47 17.63
C THR A 591 -24.83 -28.40 19.04
N SER A 592 -23.58 -27.98 19.22
CA SER A 592 -22.94 -27.83 20.54
C SER A 592 -22.23 -26.48 20.66
N ILE A 593 -22.14 -25.96 21.88
CA ILE A 593 -21.32 -24.79 22.20
C ILE A 593 -19.85 -25.15 22.47
N ASP A 594 -19.55 -26.45 22.60
CA ASP A 594 -18.19 -26.91 22.89
C ASP A 594 -17.21 -26.47 21.80
N GLY A 595 -16.04 -26.02 22.23
CA GLY A 595 -14.98 -25.54 21.36
C GLY A 595 -15.18 -24.14 20.77
N PHE A 596 -16.33 -23.50 20.97
CA PHE A 596 -16.50 -22.08 20.62
C PHE A 596 -15.90 -21.17 21.69
N ASP A 597 -15.36 -20.04 21.23
CA ASP A 597 -14.80 -18.98 22.07
C ASP A 597 -15.82 -17.85 22.10
N PHE A 598 -16.45 -17.65 23.25
CA PHE A 598 -17.52 -16.69 23.44
C PHE A 598 -17.08 -15.48 24.27
N ARG A 599 -15.78 -15.19 24.31
CA ARG A 599 -15.29 -14.01 25.03
C ARG A 599 -15.91 -12.74 24.46
N LYS A 600 -16.08 -11.76 25.35
CA LYS A 600 -16.63 -10.44 25.02
C LYS A 600 -15.77 -9.68 23.99
N GLU A 601 -14.46 -9.81 24.12
CA GLU A 601 -13.43 -9.37 23.19
C GLU A 601 -12.14 -10.09 23.59
N THR A 602 -11.13 -10.01 22.72
CA THR A 602 -9.80 -10.56 22.99
C THR A 602 -8.77 -9.45 23.05
N ASP A 603 -7.60 -9.73 23.65
CA ASP A 603 -6.48 -8.79 23.66
C ASP A 603 -5.94 -8.50 22.25
N GLU A 604 -6.27 -9.34 21.26
CA GLU A 604 -5.96 -9.14 19.85
C GLU A 604 -7.17 -8.54 19.11
N CYS A 605 -7.43 -7.25 19.30
CA CYS A 605 -8.53 -6.54 18.65
C CYS A 605 -8.00 -5.61 17.55
N PHE A 606 -8.38 -5.82 16.29
CA PHE A 606 -7.86 -5.03 15.17
C PHE A 606 -8.18 -3.54 15.29
N VAL A 607 -9.32 -3.18 15.90
CA VAL A 607 -9.69 -1.77 16.13
C VAL A 607 -8.74 -1.06 17.10
N ASP A 608 -7.99 -1.77 17.94
CA ASP A 608 -7.01 -1.13 18.84
C ASP A 608 -5.85 -0.48 18.06
N SER A 609 -5.69 -0.83 16.77
CA SER A 609 -4.75 -0.17 15.86
C SER A 609 -5.30 1.11 15.21
N TRP A 610 -6.58 1.43 15.41
CA TRP A 610 -7.23 2.60 14.80
C TRP A 610 -7.13 3.80 15.72
N ASP A 611 -6.78 4.95 15.16
CA ASP A 611 -6.97 6.22 15.86
C ASP A 611 -8.44 6.72 15.75
N GLY A 612 -8.72 7.87 16.35
CA GLY A 612 -10.05 8.47 16.30
C GLY A 612 -10.50 8.91 14.90
N ALA A 613 -9.57 9.17 13.98
CA ALA A 613 -9.87 9.51 12.60
C ALA A 613 -10.18 8.26 11.78
N ASP A 614 -9.40 7.19 11.94
CA ASP A 614 -9.62 5.89 11.33
C ASP A 614 -10.96 5.29 11.77
N THR A 615 -11.27 5.37 13.06
CA THR A 615 -12.56 4.90 13.60
C THR A 615 -13.72 5.62 12.91
N LYS A 616 -13.68 6.95 12.81
CA LYS A 616 -14.72 7.74 12.11
C LYS A 616 -14.78 7.48 10.61
N ARG A 617 -13.66 7.09 10.01
CA ARG A 617 -13.54 6.87 8.57
C ARG A 617 -14.11 5.52 8.15
N PHE A 618 -13.97 4.50 8.99
CA PHE A 618 -14.30 3.12 8.65
C PHE A 618 -15.52 2.57 9.39
N TYR A 619 -15.99 3.26 10.44
CA TYR A 619 -17.09 2.81 11.29
C TYR A 619 -18.02 3.95 11.72
N GLU A 620 -19.32 3.69 11.69
CA GLU A 620 -20.38 4.62 12.08
C GLU A 620 -21.31 4.00 13.13
N PRO A 621 -21.18 4.40 14.42
CA PRO A 621 -21.91 3.77 15.52
C PRO A 621 -23.34 4.31 15.73
N ASP A 622 -23.73 5.39 15.08
CA ASP A 622 -25.03 6.05 15.29
C ASP A 622 -25.67 6.45 13.97
N THR A 623 -26.34 5.50 13.33
CA THR A 623 -26.98 5.71 12.04
C THR A 623 -28.30 4.96 11.90
N SER A 624 -29.20 5.48 11.06
CA SER A 624 -30.43 4.75 10.70
C SER A 624 -30.13 3.41 10.00
N GLY A 625 -28.96 3.27 9.37
CA GLY A 625 -28.51 2.01 8.79
C GLY A 625 -28.19 0.97 9.86
N LEU A 626 -27.53 1.39 10.94
CA LEU A 626 -27.30 0.51 12.08
C LEU A 626 -28.61 0.10 12.78
N ALA A 627 -29.54 1.05 12.96
CA ALA A 627 -30.85 0.75 13.52
C ALA A 627 -31.63 -0.27 12.67
N ALA A 628 -31.57 -0.12 11.33
CA ALA A 628 -32.15 -1.08 10.40
C ALA A 628 -31.51 -2.48 10.54
N ASP A 629 -30.18 -2.56 10.62
CA ASP A 629 -29.46 -3.84 10.80
C ASP A 629 -29.92 -4.58 12.06
N VAL A 630 -29.97 -3.88 13.18
CA VAL A 630 -30.44 -4.45 14.45
C VAL A 630 -31.89 -4.92 14.34
N GLY A 631 -32.75 -4.16 13.66
CA GLY A 631 -34.13 -4.55 13.40
C GLY A 631 -34.25 -5.83 12.55
N MET A 632 -33.33 -6.04 11.60
CA MET A 632 -33.36 -7.18 10.68
C MET A 632 -32.85 -8.50 11.27
N PHE A 633 -31.95 -8.46 12.26
CA PHE A 633 -31.23 -9.64 12.78
C PHE A 633 -32.12 -10.85 13.10
N TYR A 634 -33.34 -10.62 13.60
CA TYR A 634 -34.21 -11.70 14.09
C TYR A 634 -35.55 -11.80 13.35
N THR A 635 -35.98 -10.73 12.69
CA THR A 635 -37.34 -10.58 12.17
C THR A 635 -37.49 -11.11 10.74
N LEU A 636 -36.42 -11.02 9.92
CA LEU A 636 -36.42 -11.46 8.52
C LEU A 636 -35.98 -12.91 8.31
N SER A 637 -35.69 -13.64 9.38
CA SER A 637 -35.09 -14.98 9.34
C SER A 637 -35.88 -15.98 8.47
N SER A 638 -37.21 -16.03 8.59
CA SER A 638 -38.06 -16.94 7.81
C SER A 638 -38.02 -16.65 6.30
N HIS A 639 -38.03 -15.37 5.92
CA HIS A 639 -37.95 -14.93 4.54
C HIS A 639 -36.56 -15.19 3.94
N LEU A 640 -35.49 -14.93 4.71
CA LEU A 640 -34.12 -15.22 4.31
C LEU A 640 -33.87 -16.72 4.16
N LEU A 641 -34.47 -17.56 5.01
CA LEU A 641 -34.38 -19.01 4.86
C LEU A 641 -34.99 -19.48 3.53
N ASN A 642 -36.08 -18.84 3.09
CA ASN A 642 -36.66 -19.12 1.78
C ASN A 642 -35.73 -18.66 0.64
N CYS A 643 -35.06 -17.50 0.77
CA CYS A 643 -34.03 -17.06 -0.16
C CYS A 643 -32.86 -18.06 -0.23
N THR A 644 -32.34 -18.51 0.91
CA THR A 644 -31.28 -19.53 1.01
C THR A 644 -31.71 -20.84 0.34
N LYS A 645 -32.93 -21.31 0.60
CA LYS A 645 -33.46 -22.51 -0.03
C LYS A 645 -33.58 -22.36 -1.54
N LYS A 646 -34.04 -21.21 -2.03
CA LYS A 646 -34.09 -20.92 -3.47
C LYS A 646 -32.69 -20.89 -4.09
N ALA A 647 -31.72 -20.25 -3.43
CA ALA A 647 -30.35 -20.14 -3.92
C ALA A 647 -29.64 -21.51 -4.01
N LEU A 648 -29.78 -22.36 -2.99
CA LEU A 648 -29.05 -23.62 -2.89
C LEU A 648 -29.80 -24.83 -3.46
N TYR A 649 -31.14 -24.86 -3.30
CA TYR A 649 -31.97 -26.03 -3.57
C TYR A 649 -33.10 -25.75 -4.58
N GLY A 650 -33.15 -24.55 -5.16
CA GLY A 650 -34.13 -24.19 -6.19
C GLY A 650 -34.15 -25.24 -7.30
N THR A 651 -35.25 -25.99 -7.39
CA THR A 651 -35.36 -27.14 -8.31
C THR A 651 -35.12 -26.72 -9.75
N GLN A 652 -34.16 -27.36 -10.41
CA GLN A 652 -34.16 -27.53 -11.87
C GLN A 652 -35.42 -28.29 -12.29
N LYS A 653 -36.57 -27.61 -12.36
CA LYS A 653 -37.62 -28.07 -13.28
C LYS A 653 -36.99 -28.01 -14.67
N LYS A 654 -36.97 -29.16 -15.35
CA LYS A 654 -36.46 -29.38 -16.72
C LYS A 654 -37.19 -28.49 -17.75
N THR A 655 -36.97 -27.19 -17.70
CA THR A 655 -37.22 -26.25 -18.79
C THR A 655 -35.85 -25.69 -19.15
N LYS A 656 -35.49 -25.83 -20.43
CA LYS A 656 -34.16 -25.59 -21.00
C LYS A 656 -33.71 -24.12 -20.91
N THR A 657 -33.41 -23.65 -19.71
CA THR A 657 -32.70 -22.38 -19.48
C THR A 657 -31.69 -22.64 -18.38
N HIS A 658 -30.50 -23.08 -18.79
CA HIS A 658 -29.37 -23.35 -17.91
C HIS A 658 -28.76 -22.03 -17.45
N PHE A 659 -28.98 -21.63 -16.19
CA PHE A 659 -28.37 -20.40 -15.64
C PHE A 659 -27.45 -20.62 -14.45
N PHE A 660 -27.51 -21.75 -13.74
CA PHE A 660 -26.56 -22.04 -12.67
C PHE A 660 -26.09 -23.49 -12.77
N ARG A 661 -24.81 -23.68 -13.05
CA ARG A 661 -24.08 -24.93 -12.81
C ARG A 661 -22.96 -24.61 -11.82
N SER A 662 -22.93 -25.41 -10.76
CA SER A 662 -21.85 -25.53 -9.77
C SER A 662 -20.46 -25.57 -10.39
#